data_AF-R2R9Z5-F1
#
_entry.id   AF-R2R9Z5-F1
#
_cell.length_a   1.000
_cell.length_b   1.000
_cell.length_c   1.000
_cell.angle_alpha   90.00
_cell.angle_beta   90.00
_cell.angle_gamma   90.00
#
_symmetry.space_group_name_H-M   'P 1'
#
loop_
_entity.id
_entity.type
_entity.pdbx_description
1 polymer ?
#
loop_
_entity_poly.entity_id
_entity_poly.type
_entity_poly.pdbx_seq_one_letter_code
_entity_poly.pdbx_strand_id
1 'polypeptide(L)'
;MKKTVHRILFLFLLVFGNYLYAKPIRAETIMTEPTSESSYSQDTETSGDLTRETKSAEETILQTTESVEESFQAVTESVDEDLTEKPDSISDEQTYADSWAVVNNVSELQTALRKKEPYIKLAGPSAIFNFGNAAIPITANVTIDGGDRQVAYDGGVLNLNKGLYTKVSGLTIRLQNMTFGSADRTVPALGLYGIMQSEQATELHLENINYYSDRGAQPLYLRHPKSKVFFHGVNCFTQQKANGSTAAGQEFAEGNNFIFEIGSRTTIIQNTNETLGFLWLLKNPSNITLNEDAEVSITTNHNFIYSNGINNGTISLGKRAKLSVKGTNTGKGNFYYFDKAAFLTVGEQAEISINYPNSLKLNNGSVFRFMPESTGNFVMTNSESIFDRDVGTNSLFEIDSAKRLKFQGKSGNTYNPIGFVAGNNRFQFKSFGVNTAGYQVRINENAPVDLTPQKDAGTWTIGSADISRSTQQNTSDFTANEKRLLKAANSVTLERLNPPAKVLAVAQNVNVNDAAFQVTDYQLNGNEDKFRQLEFKLYDQKVADPAVEGDGFIRQKQTGNLADTVTFSDLRERTDYWLYVRIASDPDSQSSEWLEVPFKTQTEKLNVTFPVEVAFHTKKKNNRQEIIPADSYKIDNNSSFAVKIQATDFQELSNPTGIDLLSEADEDNQKDLFLKLTEGNQTLGVLTKNLQKQPQGFKDLAGKTSTSLGFSGKYYGNSQEAQKVQYRLVLTAERKD
;
A
#
# COMPACT_ATOMS: atom_id res chain seq x y z
N MET A 1 35.47 64.64 43.60
CA MET A 1 35.60 65.91 42.84
C MET A 1 34.36 66.10 41.98
N LYS A 2 33.70 67.26 42.14
CA LYS A 2 32.60 67.93 41.40
C LYS A 2 32.20 67.33 40.02
N LYS A 3 30.92 67.23 39.61
CA LYS A 3 29.83 68.24 39.56
C LYS A 3 28.43 67.55 39.63
N THR A 4 27.46 68.00 40.45
CA THR A 4 26.35 68.97 40.16
C THR A 4 25.38 68.45 39.06
N VAL A 5 24.04 68.37 39.17
CA VAL A 5 22.97 69.33 39.56
C VAL A 5 21.59 68.61 39.73
N HIS A 6 20.81 69.04 40.75
CA HIS A 6 19.34 69.19 40.94
C HIS A 6 18.31 68.43 40.06
N ARG A 7 17.25 67.75 40.55
CA ARG A 7 16.12 68.04 41.50
C ARG A 7 14.93 68.79 40.84
N ILE A 8 13.70 68.31 41.17
CA ILE A 8 12.34 68.93 41.07
C ILE A 8 11.57 68.55 39.78
N LEU A 9 10.34 68.00 39.76
CA LEU A 9 9.04 68.39 40.38
C LEU A 9 8.10 67.14 40.40
N PHE A 10 7.57 66.62 41.52
CA PHE A 10 6.38 67.00 42.32
C PHE A 10 5.03 67.09 41.59
N LEU A 11 4.14 66.11 41.82
CA LEU A 11 2.76 66.19 42.37
C LEU A 11 2.02 64.86 42.10
N PHE A 12 0.98 64.40 42.83
CA PHE A 12 0.67 64.21 44.25
C PHE A 12 -0.72 63.52 44.27
N LEU A 13 -0.96 62.70 45.29
CA LEU A 13 -2.26 62.23 45.84
C LEU A 13 -3.11 61.23 45.03
N LEU A 14 -3.90 60.33 45.62
CA LEU A 14 -4.00 59.60 46.90
C LEU A 14 -5.39 58.91 46.85
N VAL A 15 -5.49 57.76 47.51
CA VAL A 15 -6.66 57.23 48.25
C VAL A 15 -7.26 55.89 47.76
N PHE A 16 -6.87 54.87 48.54
CA PHE A 16 -7.63 53.77 49.17
C PHE A 16 -8.60 52.88 48.38
N GLY A 17 -8.34 51.57 48.54
CA GLY A 17 -9.31 50.48 48.40
C GLY A 17 -8.67 49.16 48.84
N ASN A 18 -8.66 48.89 50.14
CA ASN A 18 -8.10 47.68 50.75
C ASN A 18 -8.90 46.40 50.46
N TYR A 19 -8.18 45.28 50.60
CA TYR A 19 -8.52 44.05 51.32
C TYR A 19 -8.71 42.72 50.54
N LEU A 20 -7.81 41.82 50.93
CA LEU A 20 -7.93 40.37 51.16
C LEU A 20 -7.48 39.39 50.07
N TYR A 21 -6.17 39.16 50.09
CA TYR A 21 -5.56 37.83 49.96
C TYR A 21 -6.02 36.90 51.10
N ALA A 22 -6.34 35.65 50.77
CA ALA A 22 -6.23 34.53 51.70
C ALA A 22 -5.21 33.53 51.14
N LYS A 23 -4.18 33.24 51.92
CA LYS A 23 -3.25 32.11 51.76
C LYS A 23 -3.43 31.16 52.97
N PRO A 24 -3.01 29.90 52.83
CA PRO A 24 -3.54 28.76 53.59
C PRO A 24 -2.86 28.59 54.96
N ILE A 25 -3.55 27.89 55.86
CA ILE A 25 -2.98 27.36 57.10
C ILE A 25 -2.94 25.83 56.99
N ARG A 26 -1.74 25.29 57.20
CA ARG A 26 -1.42 23.88 57.46
C ARG A 26 -1.10 23.78 58.95
N ALA A 27 -1.52 22.70 59.62
CA ALA A 27 -0.99 22.30 60.92
C ALA A 27 -0.66 20.78 60.89
N GLU A 28 0.46 20.46 61.53
CA GLU A 28 1.20 19.20 61.65
C GLU A 28 0.48 18.16 62.53
N THR A 29 0.44 16.87 62.14
CA THR A 29 1.35 15.75 62.48
C THR A 29 1.14 15.15 63.87
N ILE A 30 0.91 13.82 63.95
CA ILE A 30 1.67 12.85 64.77
C ILE A 30 1.47 11.45 64.17
N MET A 31 2.60 10.74 64.04
CA MET A 31 2.78 9.36 63.56
C MET A 31 2.33 8.32 64.60
N THR A 32 1.93 7.13 64.15
CA THR A 32 2.56 5.84 64.52
C THR A 32 2.04 4.70 63.61
N GLU A 33 2.94 4.09 62.84
CA GLU A 33 2.91 2.70 62.37
C GLU A 33 3.79 1.85 63.36
N PRO A 34 3.88 0.49 63.34
CA PRO A 34 3.59 -0.44 62.25
C PRO A 34 2.96 -1.83 62.65
N THR A 35 2.86 -2.74 61.65
CA THR A 35 2.88 -4.23 61.70
C THR A 35 1.67 -4.97 62.32
N SER A 36 1.21 -6.16 61.92
CA SER A 36 1.52 -7.16 60.87
C SER A 36 0.48 -8.30 60.97
N GLU A 37 0.19 -8.96 59.84
CA GLU A 37 -0.16 -10.39 59.64
C GLU A 37 -1.33 -11.13 60.35
N SER A 38 -2.22 -11.64 59.48
CA SER A 38 -2.70 -13.04 59.38
C SER A 38 -3.75 -13.63 60.34
N SER A 39 -4.92 -13.91 59.74
CA SER A 39 -5.52 -15.25 59.54
C SER A 39 -6.38 -15.94 60.62
N TYR A 40 -7.47 -16.56 60.09
CA TYR A 40 -8.33 -17.64 60.62
C TYR A 40 -9.11 -17.36 61.92
N SER A 41 -10.29 -17.91 62.22
CA SER A 41 -11.46 -18.53 61.58
C SER A 41 -12.27 -19.12 62.75
N GLN A 42 -13.60 -19.22 62.69
CA GLN A 42 -14.41 -20.21 63.44
C GLN A 42 -15.77 -20.32 62.73
N ASP A 43 -16.05 -21.48 62.12
CA ASP A 43 -16.76 -22.66 62.66
C ASP A 43 -18.28 -22.44 62.68
N THR A 44 -19.10 -23.30 62.06
CA THR A 44 -19.38 -24.64 62.57
C THR A 44 -20.11 -25.52 61.53
N GLU A 45 -19.69 -26.79 61.45
CA GLU A 45 -20.47 -28.06 61.42
C GLU A 45 -21.59 -28.26 60.35
N THR A 46 -21.81 -29.42 59.72
CA THR A 46 -21.56 -30.82 60.12
C THR A 46 -21.62 -31.77 58.90
N SER A 47 -20.71 -32.76 58.90
CA SER A 47 -20.90 -34.21 58.63
C SER A 47 -21.56 -34.74 57.34
N GLY A 48 -20.81 -35.61 56.63
CA GLY A 48 -21.28 -36.99 56.40
C GLY A 48 -21.09 -37.65 55.02
N ASP A 49 -19.94 -38.32 54.84
CA ASP A 49 -19.76 -39.69 54.29
C ASP A 49 -19.65 -40.04 52.77
N LEU A 50 -18.42 -40.47 52.42
CA LEU A 50 -17.97 -41.76 51.81
C LEU A 50 -18.57 -42.21 50.44
N THR A 51 -17.86 -42.26 49.29
CA THR A 51 -16.63 -42.95 48.77
C THR A 51 -16.87 -44.20 47.89
N ARG A 52 -16.04 -44.28 46.82
CA ARG A 52 -15.60 -45.40 45.93
C ARG A 52 -16.39 -45.67 44.63
N GLU A 53 -15.84 -45.37 43.43
CA GLU A 53 -14.79 -46.09 42.63
C GLU A 53 -15.27 -47.45 42.09
N THR A 54 -15.09 -47.91 40.84
CA THR A 54 -14.43 -47.47 39.58
C THR A 54 -14.82 -48.45 38.43
N LYS A 55 -14.58 -48.02 37.17
CA LYS A 55 -14.22 -48.78 35.93
C LYS A 55 -15.21 -48.81 34.75
N SER A 56 -14.93 -47.94 33.77
CA SER A 56 -14.51 -48.18 32.37
C SER A 56 -15.19 -49.30 31.54
N ALA A 57 -15.86 -48.94 30.44
CA ALA A 57 -15.28 -48.85 29.08
C ALA A 57 -16.35 -48.46 28.03
N GLU A 58 -15.95 -47.58 27.08
CA GLU A 58 -16.33 -47.46 25.65
C GLU A 58 -17.83 -47.51 25.24
N GLU A 59 -18.39 -46.68 24.36
CA GLU A 59 -17.90 -45.68 23.40
C GLU A 59 -19.14 -44.89 22.90
N THR A 60 -18.89 -43.79 22.19
CA THR A 60 -19.76 -43.09 21.22
C THR A 60 -20.96 -42.20 21.66
N ILE A 61 -20.69 -40.89 21.52
CA ILE A 61 -21.53 -39.82 20.93
C ILE A 61 -22.68 -39.27 21.78
N LEU A 62 -22.42 -38.13 22.44
CA LEU A 62 -23.35 -36.99 22.56
C LEU A 62 -22.63 -35.78 23.15
N GLN A 63 -22.33 -34.79 22.30
CA GLN A 63 -22.35 -33.38 22.71
C GLN A 63 -22.69 -32.50 21.50
N THR A 64 -23.94 -32.08 21.52
CA THR A 64 -24.52 -30.97 20.78
C THR A 64 -23.63 -29.74 20.90
N THR A 65 -23.09 -29.28 19.77
CA THR A 65 -22.59 -27.91 19.61
C THR A 65 -23.61 -27.15 18.80
N GLU A 66 -24.58 -26.55 19.49
CA GLU A 66 -25.31 -25.43 18.93
C GLU A 66 -24.36 -24.23 18.86
N SER A 67 -24.15 -23.82 17.63
CA SER A 67 -23.85 -22.47 17.16
C SER A 67 -24.81 -21.41 17.71
N VAL A 68 -24.55 -20.15 17.34
CA VAL A 68 -25.33 -18.91 17.57
C VAL A 68 -24.78 -18.17 18.79
N GLU A 69 -23.96 -17.12 18.67
CA GLU A 69 -24.03 -15.93 17.81
C GLU A 69 -25.33 -15.13 18.01
N GLU A 70 -25.48 -14.53 19.19
CA GLU A 70 -26.39 -13.41 19.47
C GLU A 70 -25.85 -12.74 20.76
N SER A 71 -25.94 -11.43 21.02
CA SER A 71 -26.98 -10.48 20.64
C SER A 71 -26.53 -9.05 20.99
N PHE A 72 -26.72 -8.10 20.08
CA PHE A 72 -27.15 -6.75 20.44
C PHE A 72 -28.67 -6.72 20.27
N GLN A 73 -29.42 -6.80 21.37
CA GLN A 73 -30.86 -6.59 21.34
C GLN A 73 -31.20 -5.11 21.50
N ALA A 74 -31.90 -4.62 20.49
CA ALA A 74 -32.68 -3.40 20.49
C ALA A 74 -33.84 -3.53 21.48
N VAL A 75 -34.20 -2.41 22.11
CA VAL A 75 -35.44 -2.26 22.86
C VAL A 75 -36.51 -1.76 21.89
N THR A 76 -37.47 -2.61 21.58
CA THR A 76 -38.77 -2.23 20.99
C THR A 76 -39.77 -2.02 22.12
N GLU A 77 -40.29 -0.80 22.24
CA GLU A 77 -41.61 -0.57 22.82
C GLU A 77 -42.69 -0.74 21.73
N SER A 78 -43.79 -1.33 22.18
CA SER A 78 -44.96 -1.81 21.45
C SER A 78 -45.67 -0.78 20.57
N VAL A 79 -46.04 -1.18 19.34
CA VAL A 79 -47.27 -0.74 18.68
C VAL A 79 -47.84 -1.95 17.92
N ASP A 80 -49.07 -2.32 18.25
CA ASP A 80 -49.91 -3.19 17.43
C ASP A 80 -50.91 -2.31 16.66
N GLU A 81 -51.11 -2.73 15.42
CA GLU A 81 -52.12 -2.40 14.41
C GLU A 81 -52.32 -0.98 13.83
N ASP A 82 -52.16 -1.00 12.50
CA ASP A 82 -52.87 -0.26 11.46
C ASP A 82 -52.34 1.13 11.06
N LEU A 83 -51.57 1.16 9.97
CA LEU A 83 -52.00 1.75 8.71
C LEU A 83 -50.89 1.55 7.65
N THR A 84 -51.30 0.98 6.53
CA THR A 84 -50.52 0.78 5.31
C THR A 84 -49.91 2.08 4.77
N GLU A 85 -48.60 2.12 4.52
CA GLU A 85 -48.04 2.85 3.37
C GLU A 85 -46.67 2.30 2.95
N LYS A 86 -46.50 2.15 1.63
CA LYS A 86 -45.32 1.64 0.93
C LYS A 86 -44.17 2.67 0.97
N PRO A 87 -42.92 2.24 0.72
CA PRO A 87 -41.75 3.10 0.74
C PRO A 87 -41.60 3.81 -0.62
N ASP A 88 -41.51 5.13 -0.60
CA ASP A 88 -40.97 5.89 -1.74
C ASP A 88 -39.66 6.57 -1.33
N SER A 89 -38.56 5.88 -1.63
CA SER A 89 -37.26 6.50 -1.89
C SER A 89 -37.02 6.45 -3.39
N ILE A 90 -37.47 7.50 -4.08
CA ILE A 90 -37.02 7.84 -5.42
C ILE A 90 -36.56 9.30 -5.38
N SER A 91 -35.33 9.50 -5.84
CA SER A 91 -34.75 10.78 -6.22
C SER A 91 -35.61 11.44 -7.29
N ASP A 92 -36.44 12.39 -6.91
CA ASP A 92 -37.05 13.31 -7.84
C ASP A 92 -36.16 14.55 -7.96
N GLU A 93 -35.23 14.53 -8.92
CA GLU A 93 -34.82 15.75 -9.62
C GLU A 93 -36.04 16.30 -10.36
N GLN A 94 -36.94 16.98 -9.64
CA GLN A 94 -37.96 17.80 -10.27
C GLN A 94 -37.29 19.06 -10.84
N THR A 95 -37.24 19.15 -12.17
CA THR A 95 -36.89 20.37 -12.91
C THR A 95 -37.94 21.46 -12.67
N TYR A 96 -37.78 22.22 -11.58
CA TYR A 96 -38.66 23.30 -11.14
C TYR A 96 -38.43 24.65 -11.83
N ALA A 97 -37.86 24.68 -13.05
CA ALA A 97 -37.50 25.95 -13.72
C ALA A 97 -38.67 26.94 -13.84
N ASP A 98 -39.92 26.46 -13.86
CA ASP A 98 -41.14 27.28 -13.96
C ASP A 98 -41.75 27.74 -12.61
N SER A 99 -41.18 27.35 -11.45
CA SER A 99 -41.77 27.61 -10.11
C SER A 99 -40.93 28.50 -9.18
N TRP A 100 -39.87 29.13 -9.67
CA TRP A 100 -39.05 30.03 -8.84
C TRP A 100 -39.70 31.40 -8.72
N ALA A 101 -39.90 31.87 -7.49
CA ALA A 101 -40.22 33.27 -7.23
C ALA A 101 -38.99 34.14 -7.55
N VAL A 102 -39.03 34.81 -8.69
CA VAL A 102 -37.95 35.69 -9.15
C VAL A 102 -38.04 37.03 -8.44
N VAL A 103 -36.97 37.44 -7.76
CA VAL A 103 -36.91 38.68 -6.97
C VAL A 103 -35.75 39.56 -7.40
N ASN A 104 -36.00 40.85 -7.61
CA ASN A 104 -35.06 41.83 -8.16
C ASN A 104 -34.36 42.71 -7.13
N ASN A 105 -34.86 42.73 -5.91
CA ASN A 105 -34.35 43.55 -4.83
C ASN A 105 -34.72 42.95 -3.46
N VAL A 106 -34.13 43.50 -2.41
CA VAL A 106 -34.34 43.02 -1.03
C VAL A 106 -35.80 43.13 -0.57
N SER A 107 -36.59 44.10 -1.08
CA SER A 107 -38.00 44.25 -0.71
C SER A 107 -38.85 43.11 -1.28
N GLU A 108 -38.59 42.72 -2.53
CA GLU A 108 -39.21 41.57 -3.18
C GLU A 108 -38.82 40.26 -2.49
N LEU A 109 -37.53 40.09 -2.13
CA LEU A 109 -37.05 38.95 -1.35
C LEU A 109 -37.79 38.84 0.00
N GLN A 110 -37.88 39.93 0.75
CA GLN A 110 -38.62 39.95 2.02
C GLN A 110 -40.11 39.62 1.83
N THR A 111 -40.71 40.06 0.73
CA THR A 111 -42.11 39.77 0.42
C THR A 111 -42.31 38.29 0.09
N ALA A 112 -41.44 37.71 -0.73
CA ALA A 112 -41.46 36.28 -1.04
C ALA A 112 -41.28 35.41 0.23
N LEU A 113 -40.33 35.78 1.10
CA LEU A 113 -40.12 35.08 2.37
C LEU A 113 -41.31 35.21 3.33
N ARG A 114 -41.99 36.37 3.38
CA ARG A 114 -43.25 36.53 4.16
C ARG A 114 -44.39 35.68 3.60
N LYS A 115 -44.45 35.50 2.28
CA LYS A 115 -45.39 34.61 1.61
C LYS A 115 -45.03 33.12 1.71
N LYS A 116 -43.85 32.81 2.28
CA LYS A 116 -43.33 31.45 2.44
C LYS A 116 -43.11 30.76 1.08
N GLU A 117 -42.65 31.51 0.09
CA GLU A 117 -42.25 30.94 -1.20
C GLU A 117 -41.12 29.92 -0.99
N PRO A 118 -41.26 28.67 -1.46
CA PRO A 118 -40.29 27.60 -1.20
C PRO A 118 -39.03 27.69 -2.08
N TYR A 119 -39.12 28.32 -3.25
CA TYR A 119 -38.02 28.48 -4.20
C TYR A 119 -37.93 29.93 -4.65
N ILE A 120 -36.82 30.60 -4.36
CA ILE A 120 -36.61 32.02 -4.63
C ILE A 120 -35.33 32.22 -5.43
N LYS A 121 -35.41 32.89 -6.57
CA LYS A 121 -34.25 33.18 -7.41
C LYS A 121 -33.93 34.66 -7.36
N LEU A 122 -32.70 34.99 -6.97
CA LEU A 122 -32.20 36.36 -6.99
C LEU A 122 -31.90 36.75 -8.44
N ALA A 123 -32.75 37.59 -9.03
CA ALA A 123 -32.56 38.08 -10.38
C ALA A 123 -32.73 39.58 -10.40
N GLY A 124 -31.65 40.34 -10.56
CA GLY A 124 -31.70 41.78 -10.82
C GLY A 124 -30.75 42.15 -11.96
N PRO A 125 -30.86 43.34 -12.58
CA PRO A 125 -29.93 43.75 -13.63
C PRO A 125 -28.49 43.93 -13.10
N SER A 126 -28.33 44.17 -11.80
CA SER A 126 -27.03 44.34 -11.13
C SER A 126 -26.37 43.01 -10.77
N ALA A 127 -25.06 42.89 -11.02
CA ALA A 127 -24.25 41.76 -10.54
C ALA A 127 -24.26 41.61 -9.00
N ILE A 128 -24.58 42.69 -8.28
CA ILE A 128 -24.67 42.75 -6.82
C ILE A 128 -26.14 42.81 -6.39
N PHE A 129 -26.57 41.86 -5.57
CA PHE A 129 -27.83 41.85 -4.85
C PHE A 129 -27.60 42.40 -3.43
N ASN A 130 -28.07 43.62 -3.18
CA ASN A 130 -27.75 44.34 -1.95
C ASN A 130 -28.85 44.17 -0.89
N PHE A 131 -28.53 43.50 0.21
CA PHE A 131 -29.39 43.41 1.40
C PHE A 131 -29.37 44.71 2.22
N GLY A 132 -28.38 45.57 2.01
CA GLY A 132 -28.18 46.80 2.76
C GLY A 132 -27.92 46.51 4.24
N ASN A 133 -28.67 47.18 5.11
CA ASN A 133 -28.62 47.02 6.57
C ASN A 133 -29.76 46.14 7.13
N ALA A 134 -30.48 45.43 6.26
CA ALA A 134 -31.64 44.64 6.63
C ALA A 134 -31.23 43.35 7.37
N ALA A 135 -32.01 42.98 8.38
CA ALA A 135 -32.03 41.62 8.90
C ALA A 135 -33.23 40.91 8.26
N ILE A 136 -32.99 39.80 7.55
CA ILE A 136 -34.01 39.17 6.72
C ILE A 136 -34.51 37.89 7.40
N PRO A 137 -35.75 37.87 7.95
CA PRO A 137 -36.30 36.69 8.59
C PRO A 137 -36.71 35.61 7.59
N ILE A 138 -36.37 34.36 7.91
CA ILE A 138 -36.88 33.15 7.28
C ILE A 138 -37.81 32.46 8.27
N THR A 139 -39.02 32.11 7.83
CA THR A 139 -40.08 31.55 8.71
C THR A 139 -40.68 30.25 8.18
N ALA A 140 -40.17 29.74 7.06
CA ALA A 140 -40.56 28.49 6.43
C ALA A 140 -39.36 27.89 5.68
N ASN A 141 -39.46 26.62 5.28
CA ASN A 141 -38.45 25.98 4.44
C ASN A 141 -38.31 26.75 3.12
N VAL A 142 -37.07 26.95 2.68
CA VAL A 142 -36.80 27.74 1.47
C VAL A 142 -35.48 27.34 0.83
N THR A 143 -35.46 27.35 -0.50
CA THR A 143 -34.24 27.35 -1.32
C THR A 143 -34.09 28.72 -1.98
N ILE A 144 -32.95 29.35 -1.77
CA ILE A 144 -32.59 30.63 -2.40
C ILE A 144 -31.42 30.39 -3.36
N ASP A 145 -31.68 30.57 -4.65
CA ASP A 145 -30.67 30.53 -5.71
C ASP A 145 -30.17 31.94 -6.01
N GLY A 146 -28.87 32.16 -5.85
CA GLY A 146 -28.25 33.45 -6.14
C GLY A 146 -28.08 33.74 -7.61
N GLY A 147 -28.17 32.73 -8.49
CA GLY A 147 -27.89 32.89 -9.92
C GLY A 147 -26.50 33.46 -10.19
N ASP A 148 -25.50 32.98 -9.43
CA ASP A 148 -24.08 33.38 -9.46
C ASP A 148 -23.79 34.85 -9.09
N ARG A 149 -24.74 35.51 -8.41
CA ARG A 149 -24.59 36.91 -8.02
C ARG A 149 -23.75 37.09 -6.76
N GLN A 150 -23.22 38.29 -6.63
CA GLN A 150 -22.65 38.77 -5.38
C GLN A 150 -23.76 39.25 -4.45
N VAL A 151 -23.71 38.90 -3.17
CA VAL A 151 -24.64 39.37 -2.13
C VAL A 151 -23.87 40.31 -1.23
N ALA A 152 -24.36 41.55 -1.13
CA ALA A 152 -23.79 42.59 -0.27
C ALA A 152 -24.65 42.81 0.97
N TYR A 153 -24.01 42.96 2.13
CA TYR A 153 -24.66 43.46 3.34
C TYR A 153 -23.67 44.29 4.17
N ASP A 154 -24.16 45.42 4.68
CA ASP A 154 -23.38 46.35 5.48
C ASP A 154 -24.06 46.57 6.83
N GLY A 155 -23.52 45.88 7.83
CA GLY A 155 -24.06 45.89 9.17
C GLY A 155 -23.78 47.15 9.97
N GLY A 156 -22.79 47.98 9.58
CA GLY A 156 -22.37 49.23 10.24
C GLY A 156 -21.91 49.14 11.72
N VAL A 157 -22.52 48.27 12.53
CA VAL A 157 -22.33 48.09 13.96
C VAL A 157 -22.18 46.59 14.25
N LEU A 158 -21.11 46.21 14.94
CA LEU A 158 -20.72 44.82 15.25
C LEU A 158 -21.69 44.05 16.16
N ASN A 159 -22.88 44.58 16.52
CA ASN A 159 -23.78 43.99 17.53
C ASN A 159 -25.16 43.57 17.01
N LEU A 160 -25.42 43.66 15.70
CA LEU A 160 -26.72 43.27 15.12
C LEU A 160 -26.53 42.24 14.03
N ASN A 161 -27.50 41.33 13.91
CA ASN A 161 -27.59 40.44 12.78
C ASN A 161 -27.95 41.20 11.50
N LYS A 162 -27.23 40.94 10.42
CA LYS A 162 -27.29 41.69 9.16
C LYS A 162 -27.24 40.80 7.92
N GLY A 163 -27.66 39.54 8.07
CA GLY A 163 -27.88 38.59 6.97
C GLY A 163 -29.27 37.95 7.06
N LEU A 164 -29.32 36.64 6.82
CA LEU A 164 -30.52 35.83 7.01
C LEU A 164 -30.63 35.37 8.46
N TYR A 165 -31.86 35.22 8.95
CA TYR A 165 -32.07 34.72 10.31
C TYR A 165 -33.37 33.97 10.47
N THR A 166 -33.43 33.08 11.46
CA THR A 166 -34.69 32.44 11.85
C THR A 166 -34.88 32.46 13.37
N LYS A 167 -36.15 32.59 13.75
CA LYS A 167 -36.65 32.34 15.12
C LYS A 167 -37.63 31.16 15.15
N VAL A 168 -37.77 30.45 14.04
CA VAL A 168 -38.62 29.27 13.86
C VAL A 168 -37.73 28.03 13.85
N SER A 169 -38.12 27.04 14.64
CA SER A 169 -37.41 25.75 14.74
C SER A 169 -37.89 24.77 13.67
N GLY A 170 -37.02 23.83 13.29
CA GLY A 170 -37.33 22.76 12.34
C GLY A 170 -37.30 23.20 10.87
N LEU A 171 -36.60 24.31 10.55
CA LEU A 171 -36.49 24.77 9.17
C LEU A 171 -35.33 24.10 8.43
N THR A 172 -35.57 23.77 7.17
CA THR A 172 -34.55 23.44 6.16
C THR A 172 -34.39 24.63 5.21
N ILE A 173 -33.19 25.19 5.16
CA ILE A 173 -32.87 26.39 4.38
C ILE A 173 -31.70 26.04 3.47
N ARG A 174 -31.87 26.20 2.15
CA ARG A 174 -30.80 26.02 1.17
C ARG A 174 -30.42 27.36 0.55
N LEU A 175 -29.13 27.65 0.52
CA LEU A 175 -28.53 28.77 -0.19
C LEU A 175 -27.61 28.17 -1.25
N GLN A 176 -27.81 28.56 -2.51
CA GLN A 176 -27.01 28.04 -3.62
C GLN A 176 -26.54 29.11 -4.60
N ASN A 177 -25.39 28.86 -5.24
CA ASN A 177 -24.84 29.65 -6.35
C ASN A 177 -24.77 31.15 -6.03
N MET A 178 -24.12 31.51 -4.92
CA MET A 178 -23.99 32.91 -4.50
C MET A 178 -22.64 33.20 -3.87
N THR A 179 -22.18 34.44 -4.07
CA THR A 179 -20.93 34.95 -3.49
C THR A 179 -21.25 36.06 -2.48
N PHE A 180 -21.11 35.81 -1.19
CA PHE A 180 -21.22 36.85 -0.18
C PHE A 180 -19.95 37.70 -0.15
N GLY A 181 -20.08 39.00 -0.42
CA GLY A 181 -18.95 39.92 -0.57
C GLY A 181 -18.19 39.72 -1.89
N SER A 182 -16.91 40.09 -1.93
CA SER A 182 -16.03 39.88 -3.10
C SER A 182 -14.59 39.59 -2.72
N ALA A 183 -13.86 38.92 -3.63
CA ALA A 183 -12.47 38.50 -3.42
C ALA A 183 -11.50 39.67 -3.17
N ASP A 184 -11.77 40.85 -3.74
CA ASP A 184 -11.04 42.10 -3.55
C ASP A 184 -11.58 42.96 -2.39
N ARG A 185 -12.64 42.51 -1.71
CA ARG A 185 -13.32 43.19 -0.59
C ARG A 185 -14.03 44.49 -0.95
N THR A 186 -14.28 44.76 -2.23
CA THR A 186 -15.05 45.93 -2.68
C THR A 186 -16.55 45.79 -2.44
N VAL A 187 -17.07 44.55 -2.47
CA VAL A 187 -18.44 44.23 -2.07
C VAL A 187 -18.44 43.77 -0.61
N PRO A 188 -19.18 44.44 0.28
CA PRO A 188 -19.14 44.16 1.70
C PRO A 188 -19.97 42.92 2.10
N ALA A 189 -19.41 42.13 3.01
CA ALA A 189 -20.12 41.10 3.79
C ALA A 189 -19.84 41.36 5.28
N LEU A 190 -20.47 42.40 5.82
CA LEU A 190 -20.16 42.97 7.14
C LEU A 190 -21.31 42.69 8.13
N GLY A 191 -21.09 41.82 9.11
CA GLY A 191 -22.08 41.52 10.15
C GLY A 191 -21.52 40.59 11.21
N LEU A 192 -22.11 40.56 12.41
CA LEU A 192 -21.59 39.70 13.49
C LEU A 192 -21.95 38.21 13.27
N TYR A 193 -23.13 37.95 12.70
CA TYR A 193 -23.65 36.59 12.52
C TYR A 193 -23.77 36.20 11.05
N GLY A 194 -22.93 36.82 10.21
CA GLY A 194 -22.62 36.38 8.85
C GLY A 194 -23.82 36.16 7.92
N ILE A 195 -23.78 35.01 7.25
CA ILE A 195 -24.76 34.54 6.27
C ILE A 195 -26.08 34.21 6.96
N MET A 196 -26.02 33.46 8.06
CA MET A 196 -27.19 32.89 8.72
C MET A 196 -27.04 32.85 10.24
N GLN A 197 -28.03 33.42 10.93
CA GLN A 197 -28.19 33.32 12.39
C GLN A 197 -29.42 32.47 12.78
N SER A 198 -29.22 31.51 13.66
CA SER A 198 -30.28 30.75 14.32
C SER A 198 -29.87 30.29 15.72
N GLU A 199 -30.75 30.49 16.69
CA GLU A 199 -30.70 29.81 18.00
C GLU A 199 -31.70 28.64 18.09
N GLN A 200 -32.41 28.37 16.99
CA GLN A 200 -33.39 27.28 16.87
C GLN A 200 -32.80 26.11 16.10
N ALA A 201 -33.42 24.92 16.18
CA ALA A 201 -33.00 23.80 15.36
C ALA A 201 -33.20 24.16 13.88
N THR A 202 -32.12 24.11 13.10
CA THR A 202 -32.13 24.52 11.69
C THR A 202 -31.15 23.66 10.90
N GLU A 203 -31.58 23.20 9.73
CA GLU A 203 -30.72 22.58 8.75
C GLU A 203 -30.40 23.61 7.66
N LEU A 204 -29.13 23.99 7.55
CA LEU A 204 -28.64 24.94 6.56
C LEU A 204 -27.83 24.20 5.50
N HIS A 205 -28.27 24.25 4.25
CA HIS A 205 -27.55 23.71 3.10
C HIS A 205 -26.87 24.85 2.34
N LEU A 206 -25.57 24.74 2.15
CA LEU A 206 -24.72 25.68 1.43
C LEU A 206 -24.17 24.96 0.19
N GLU A 207 -24.54 25.43 -1.00
CA GLU A 207 -24.13 24.82 -2.25
C GLU A 207 -23.47 25.84 -3.17
N ASN A 208 -22.24 25.61 -3.60
CA ASN A 208 -21.50 26.54 -4.45
C ASN A 208 -21.43 27.96 -3.85
N ILE A 209 -21.12 28.05 -2.55
CA ILE A 209 -21.06 29.30 -1.80
C ILE A 209 -19.63 29.83 -1.74
N ASN A 210 -19.47 31.08 -2.14
CA ASN A 210 -18.27 31.85 -1.86
C ASN A 210 -18.55 32.90 -0.78
N TYR A 211 -17.63 33.10 0.15
CA TYR A 211 -17.74 34.07 1.22
C TYR A 211 -16.43 34.81 1.39
N TYR A 212 -16.50 36.14 1.36
CA TYR A 212 -15.34 37.01 1.46
C TYR A 212 -15.62 38.15 2.43
N SER A 213 -14.87 38.18 3.53
CA SER A 213 -14.98 39.26 4.51
C SER A 213 -13.61 39.62 5.08
N ASP A 214 -13.39 40.91 5.35
CA ASP A 214 -12.21 41.45 6.02
C ASP A 214 -12.55 42.19 7.33
N ARG A 215 -13.85 42.27 7.64
CA ARG A 215 -14.42 42.95 8.80
C ARG A 215 -15.74 42.30 9.22
N GLY A 216 -15.92 42.09 10.51
CA GLY A 216 -17.12 41.44 11.04
C GLY A 216 -16.91 39.95 11.26
N ALA A 217 -17.91 39.32 11.88
CA ALA A 217 -17.75 38.02 12.53
C ALA A 217 -18.36 36.86 11.74
N GLN A 218 -18.12 35.68 12.29
CA GLN A 218 -18.46 34.33 11.82
C GLN A 218 -19.55 34.25 10.74
N PRO A 219 -19.22 33.71 9.54
CA PRO A 219 -20.23 33.46 8.50
C PRO A 219 -21.42 32.63 8.99
N LEU A 220 -21.26 31.79 10.02
CA LEU A 220 -22.27 30.86 10.49
C LEU A 220 -22.51 30.97 12.00
N TYR A 221 -23.75 31.22 12.39
CA TYR A 221 -24.19 31.18 13.79
C TYR A 221 -25.44 30.30 13.92
N LEU A 222 -25.25 29.04 14.28
CA LEU A 222 -26.32 28.03 14.44
C LEU A 222 -26.16 27.31 15.78
N ARG A 223 -26.47 28.00 16.88
CA ARG A 223 -26.12 27.55 18.25
C ARG A 223 -26.97 26.42 18.81
N HIS A 224 -28.09 26.10 18.17
CA HIS A 224 -28.94 25.01 18.67
C HIS A 224 -28.23 23.66 18.49
N PRO A 225 -28.24 22.74 19.47
CA PRO A 225 -27.45 21.51 19.40
C PRO A 225 -27.84 20.54 18.28
N LYS A 226 -29.11 20.62 17.85
CA LYS A 226 -29.65 19.83 16.73
C LYS A 226 -29.47 20.51 15.36
N SER A 227 -28.91 21.71 15.31
CA SER A 227 -28.68 22.38 14.03
C SER A 227 -27.55 21.71 13.27
N LYS A 228 -27.70 21.70 11.94
CA LYS A 228 -26.75 21.08 11.00
C LYS A 228 -26.44 22.05 9.89
N VAL A 229 -25.17 22.08 9.49
CA VAL A 229 -24.73 22.80 8.30
C VAL A 229 -24.19 21.78 7.30
N PHE A 230 -24.79 21.75 6.12
CA PHE A 230 -24.42 20.87 5.02
C PHE A 230 -23.69 21.67 3.94
N PHE A 231 -22.53 21.20 3.50
CA PHE A 231 -21.76 21.77 2.41
C PHE A 231 -21.86 20.86 1.18
N HIS A 232 -22.40 21.42 0.09
CA HIS A 232 -22.61 20.77 -1.20
C HIS A 232 -21.76 21.46 -2.26
N GLY A 233 -21.40 20.76 -3.34
CA GLY A 233 -20.65 21.37 -4.45
C GLY A 233 -19.30 21.96 -4.02
N VAL A 234 -18.93 23.12 -4.56
CA VAL A 234 -17.63 23.76 -4.31
C VAL A 234 -17.79 25.05 -3.50
N ASN A 235 -17.30 25.07 -2.27
CA ASN A 235 -17.43 26.22 -1.37
C ASN A 235 -16.07 26.84 -1.01
N CYS A 236 -16.05 28.17 -0.90
CA CYS A 236 -14.85 28.91 -0.51
C CYS A 236 -15.19 29.98 0.53
N PHE A 237 -14.58 29.92 1.71
CA PHE A 237 -14.74 30.91 2.76
C PHE A 237 -13.41 31.56 3.09
N THR A 238 -13.36 32.89 3.01
CA THR A 238 -12.15 33.65 3.24
C THR A 238 -12.42 34.83 4.17
N GLN A 239 -11.97 34.72 5.42
CA GLN A 239 -11.99 35.76 6.45
C GLN A 239 -10.59 36.32 6.67
N GLN A 240 -10.18 37.24 5.80
CA GLN A 240 -8.90 37.95 5.85
C GLN A 240 -8.95 39.19 4.96
N LYS A 241 -8.01 40.13 5.16
CA LYS A 241 -7.84 41.26 4.24
C LYS A 241 -7.44 40.76 2.86
N ALA A 242 -7.74 41.53 1.82
CA ALA A 242 -7.43 41.18 0.42
C ALA A 242 -5.93 40.88 0.20
N ASN A 243 -5.03 41.53 0.96
CA ASN A 243 -3.58 41.29 0.91
C ASN A 243 -3.11 40.08 1.75
N GLY A 244 -4.02 39.29 2.31
CA GLY A 244 -3.75 38.13 3.17
C GLY A 244 -3.42 38.45 4.63
N SER A 245 -3.27 39.73 5.00
CA SER A 245 -3.03 40.12 6.39
C SER A 245 -4.28 39.98 7.27
N THR A 246 -4.08 39.97 8.58
CA THR A 246 -5.13 39.71 9.56
C THR A 246 -6.27 40.74 9.48
N ALA A 247 -7.49 40.22 9.37
CA ALA A 247 -8.75 40.96 9.39
C ALA A 247 -9.25 41.24 10.82
N ALA A 248 -10.17 42.19 10.96
CA ALA A 248 -10.90 42.40 12.20
C ALA A 248 -12.14 41.48 12.22
N GLY A 249 -12.14 40.43 13.05
CA GLY A 249 -13.25 39.47 13.05
C GLY A 249 -13.07 38.36 14.09
N GLN A 250 -14.13 37.57 14.28
CA GLN A 250 -14.25 36.53 15.30
C GLN A 250 -13.89 35.14 14.71
N GLU A 251 -14.47 34.07 15.28
CA GLU A 251 -14.42 32.69 14.76
C GLU A 251 -15.00 32.53 13.36
N PHE A 252 -14.88 31.33 12.79
CA PHE A 252 -15.55 30.97 11.54
C PHE A 252 -17.01 30.57 11.78
N ALA A 253 -17.27 29.78 12.83
CA ALA A 253 -18.62 29.35 13.13
C ALA A 253 -18.86 29.05 14.61
N GLU A 254 -20.05 29.40 15.07
CA GLU A 254 -20.69 28.91 16.30
C GLU A 254 -21.77 27.91 15.90
N GLY A 255 -21.55 26.63 16.15
CA GLY A 255 -22.49 25.57 15.77
C GLY A 255 -21.98 24.19 16.15
N ASN A 256 -22.84 23.18 16.10
CA ASN A 256 -22.53 21.85 16.61
C ASN A 256 -22.20 20.82 15.52
N ASN A 257 -22.89 20.85 14.37
CA ASN A 257 -22.79 19.79 13.38
C ASN A 257 -22.50 20.35 12.00
N PHE A 258 -21.36 19.93 11.43
CA PHE A 258 -20.90 20.30 10.09
C PHE A 258 -20.76 19.03 9.26
N ILE A 259 -21.45 18.97 8.12
CA ILE A 259 -21.50 17.82 7.23
C ILE A 259 -21.05 18.27 5.85
N PHE A 260 -19.97 17.70 5.35
CA PHE A 260 -19.48 17.90 3.99
C PHE A 260 -19.98 16.73 3.16
N GLU A 261 -20.85 17.02 2.20
CA GLU A 261 -21.56 16.01 1.45
C GLU A 261 -20.68 15.31 0.41
N ILE A 262 -21.18 14.21 -0.14
CA ILE A 262 -20.45 13.34 -1.07
C ILE A 262 -19.85 14.17 -2.20
N GLY A 263 -18.55 14.01 -2.43
CA GLY A 263 -17.81 14.71 -3.50
C GLY A 263 -17.71 16.23 -3.35
N SER A 264 -18.17 16.82 -2.24
CA SER A 264 -18.08 18.26 -2.01
C SER A 264 -16.63 18.70 -1.81
N ARG A 265 -16.33 19.96 -2.16
CA ARG A 265 -15.00 20.57 -1.95
C ARG A 265 -15.15 21.87 -1.21
N THR A 266 -14.53 21.99 -0.04
CA THR A 266 -14.62 23.21 0.77
C THR A 266 -13.25 23.71 1.17
N THR A 267 -12.96 24.97 0.85
CA THR A 267 -11.76 25.68 1.31
C THR A 267 -12.14 26.77 2.29
N ILE A 268 -11.47 26.81 3.45
CA ILE A 268 -11.68 27.83 4.47
C ILE A 268 -10.33 28.45 4.86
N ILE A 269 -10.23 29.76 4.73
CA ILE A 269 -9.08 30.55 5.17
C ILE A 269 -9.58 31.57 6.18
N GLN A 270 -9.16 31.45 7.43
CA GLN A 270 -9.52 32.36 8.51
C GLN A 270 -8.24 32.93 9.15
N ASN A 271 -8.09 34.25 9.03
CA ASN A 271 -6.98 34.99 9.64
C ASN A 271 -7.54 36.28 10.25
N THR A 272 -8.06 36.17 11.47
CA THR A 272 -8.70 37.28 12.20
C THR A 272 -8.06 37.51 13.57
N ASN A 273 -8.18 38.71 14.13
CA ASN A 273 -7.50 39.10 15.37
C ASN A 273 -8.31 38.82 16.65
N GLU A 274 -9.63 38.67 16.57
CA GLU A 274 -10.50 38.45 17.73
C GLU A 274 -10.62 36.95 18.05
N THR A 275 -11.23 36.60 19.19
CA THR A 275 -11.59 35.22 19.66
C THR A 275 -10.50 34.16 19.79
N LEU A 276 -10.85 33.01 20.37
CA LEU A 276 -9.91 31.94 20.71
C LEU A 276 -10.02 30.73 19.77
N GLY A 277 -11.23 30.33 19.39
CA GLY A 277 -11.51 29.14 18.58
C GLY A 277 -11.93 29.47 17.15
N PHE A 278 -11.66 28.56 16.22
CA PHE A 278 -12.14 28.60 14.83
C PHE A 278 -13.56 28.04 14.74
N LEU A 279 -13.82 26.88 15.35
CA LEU A 279 -15.17 26.33 15.56
C LEU A 279 -15.52 26.38 17.05
N TRP A 280 -16.63 27.03 17.37
CA TRP A 280 -17.22 27.05 18.70
C TRP A 280 -18.36 26.03 18.78
N LEU A 281 -18.05 24.87 19.37
CA LEU A 281 -18.94 23.74 19.53
C LEU A 281 -19.58 23.81 20.93
N LEU A 282 -20.83 24.26 21.01
CA LEU A 282 -21.39 24.72 22.29
C LEU A 282 -21.92 23.61 23.19
N LYS A 283 -22.43 22.53 22.61
CA LYS A 283 -22.99 21.38 23.34
C LYS A 283 -22.65 20.07 22.64
N ASN A 284 -22.89 18.93 23.29
CA ASN A 284 -22.80 17.63 22.63
C ASN A 284 -24.18 17.10 22.23
N PRO A 285 -24.30 16.30 21.16
CA PRO A 285 -23.22 15.90 20.26
C PRO A 285 -22.76 17.05 19.36
N SER A 286 -21.46 17.10 19.09
CA SER A 286 -20.86 17.98 18.09
C SER A 286 -20.04 17.14 17.12
N ASN A 287 -20.28 17.31 15.83
CA ASN A 287 -19.78 16.43 14.79
C ASN A 287 -19.23 17.23 13.60
N ILE A 288 -18.09 16.79 13.09
CA ILE A 288 -17.55 17.18 11.79
C ILE A 288 -17.52 15.90 10.95
N THR A 289 -18.38 15.80 9.95
CA THR A 289 -18.52 14.62 9.10
C THR A 289 -18.17 14.98 7.68
N LEU A 290 -17.22 14.27 7.09
CA LEU A 290 -16.92 14.33 5.67
C LEU A 290 -17.43 13.04 5.05
N ASN A 291 -18.41 13.11 4.15
CA ASN A 291 -18.93 11.95 3.43
C ASN A 291 -17.95 11.48 2.35
N GLU A 292 -18.28 10.40 1.65
CA GLU A 292 -17.42 9.79 0.63
C GLU A 292 -16.91 10.83 -0.39
N ASP A 293 -15.61 10.78 -0.72
CA ASP A 293 -14.94 11.69 -1.66
C ASP A 293 -15.00 13.20 -1.30
N ALA A 294 -15.49 13.59 -0.12
CA ALA A 294 -15.50 15.00 0.28
C ALA A 294 -14.07 15.50 0.61
N GLU A 295 -13.73 16.70 0.16
CA GLU A 295 -12.40 17.31 0.37
C GLU A 295 -12.53 18.65 1.10
N VAL A 296 -11.85 18.78 2.24
CA VAL A 296 -11.89 20.00 3.08
C VAL A 296 -10.48 20.46 3.41
N SER A 297 -10.20 21.73 3.10
CA SER A 297 -8.93 22.39 3.42
C SER A 297 -9.17 23.62 4.28
N ILE A 298 -8.57 23.66 5.47
CA ILE A 298 -8.76 24.70 6.46
C ILE A 298 -7.40 25.28 6.87
N THR A 299 -7.24 26.58 6.73
CA THR A 299 -6.13 27.33 7.34
C THR A 299 -6.69 28.36 8.30
N THR A 300 -6.27 28.30 9.56
CA THR A 300 -6.74 29.18 10.63
C THR A 300 -5.58 29.70 11.48
N ASN A 301 -5.73 30.91 12.03
CA ASN A 301 -4.84 31.46 13.04
C ASN A 301 -5.39 31.31 14.48
N HIS A 302 -6.39 30.47 14.68
CA HIS A 302 -7.06 30.18 15.95
C HIS A 302 -6.93 28.69 16.34
N ASN A 303 -7.36 28.36 17.56
CA ASN A 303 -7.46 26.97 17.98
C ASN A 303 -8.55 26.29 17.14
N PHE A 304 -8.35 25.05 16.66
CA PHE A 304 -9.31 24.46 15.70
C PHE A 304 -10.71 24.29 16.32
N ILE A 305 -10.78 23.55 17.42
CA ILE A 305 -12.03 23.25 18.13
C ILE A 305 -12.02 23.85 19.54
N TYR A 306 -13.01 24.68 19.81
CA TYR A 306 -13.38 25.17 21.12
C TYR A 306 -14.72 24.53 21.52
N SER A 307 -14.68 23.47 22.34
CA SER A 307 -15.89 22.76 22.76
C SER A 307 -16.28 23.06 24.21
N ASN A 308 -17.49 23.58 24.42
CA ASN A 308 -18.11 23.69 25.75
C ASN A 308 -18.81 22.39 26.19
N GLY A 309 -18.90 21.38 25.32
CA GLY A 309 -19.45 20.07 25.64
C GLY A 309 -18.62 19.25 26.63
N ILE A 310 -19.09 18.06 26.99
CA ILE A 310 -18.36 17.12 27.86
C ILE A 310 -17.16 16.44 27.17
N ASN A 311 -17.08 16.55 25.83
CA ASN A 311 -16.01 16.03 24.99
C ASN A 311 -15.67 17.07 23.88
N ASN A 312 -14.57 16.87 23.18
CA ASN A 312 -14.11 17.74 22.08
C ASN A 312 -14.85 17.50 20.75
N GLY A 313 -15.91 16.67 20.76
CA GLY A 313 -16.68 16.30 19.57
C GLY A 313 -16.12 15.09 18.84
N THR A 314 -16.75 14.81 17.70
CA THR A 314 -16.41 13.70 16.80
C THR A 314 -16.00 14.24 15.44
N ILE A 315 -14.90 13.74 14.89
CA ILE A 315 -14.51 13.93 13.50
C ILE A 315 -14.62 12.57 12.80
N SER A 316 -15.39 12.50 11.72
CA SER A 316 -15.58 11.28 10.94
C SER A 316 -15.31 11.55 9.46
N LEU A 317 -14.39 10.80 8.87
CA LEU A 317 -14.13 10.79 7.44
C LEU A 317 -14.70 9.51 6.82
N GLY A 318 -15.55 9.67 5.82
CA GLY A 318 -16.04 8.59 4.96
C GLY A 318 -14.96 8.09 4.02
N LYS A 319 -15.33 7.14 3.16
CA LYS A 319 -14.42 6.51 2.19
C LYS A 319 -13.77 7.57 1.28
N ARG A 320 -12.45 7.50 1.07
CA ARG A 320 -11.67 8.44 0.22
C ARG A 320 -11.80 9.94 0.55
N ALA A 321 -12.42 10.31 1.67
CA ALA A 321 -12.56 11.69 2.10
C ALA A 321 -11.21 12.28 2.53
N LYS A 322 -11.03 13.60 2.39
CA LYS A 322 -9.78 14.30 2.71
C LYS A 322 -10.01 15.49 3.62
N LEU A 323 -9.37 15.52 4.78
CA LEU A 323 -9.36 16.66 5.69
C LEU A 323 -7.93 17.16 5.90
N SER A 324 -7.68 18.42 5.55
CA SER A 324 -6.41 19.10 5.84
C SER A 324 -6.67 20.33 6.71
N VAL A 325 -6.08 20.38 7.89
CA VAL A 325 -6.23 21.49 8.84
C VAL A 325 -4.87 22.03 9.23
N LYS A 326 -4.68 23.35 9.05
CA LYS A 326 -3.43 24.06 9.35
C LYS A 326 -3.65 25.22 10.33
N GLY A 327 -3.00 25.15 11.48
CA GLY A 327 -2.88 26.23 12.46
C GLY A 327 -1.65 27.10 12.18
N THR A 328 -1.79 28.42 12.26
CA THR A 328 -0.70 29.36 11.92
C THR A 328 -0.20 30.24 13.07
N ASN A 329 -0.97 30.32 14.17
CA ASN A 329 -0.63 31.16 15.33
C ASN A 329 -0.19 30.30 16.51
N THR A 330 1.00 30.54 17.04
CA THR A 330 1.55 29.77 18.16
C THR A 330 0.80 29.98 19.47
N GLY A 331 0.32 31.20 19.75
CA GLY A 331 -0.41 31.54 20.98
C GLY A 331 -1.85 31.04 21.01
N LYS A 332 -2.46 30.83 19.83
CA LYS A 332 -3.79 30.21 19.64
C LYS A 332 -3.67 28.92 18.82
N GLY A 333 -2.63 28.14 19.07
CA GLY A 333 -2.17 27.08 18.16
C GLY A 333 -2.49 25.67 18.59
N ASN A 334 -3.57 25.43 19.34
CA ASN A 334 -3.99 24.08 19.72
C ASN A 334 -5.06 23.55 18.76
N PHE A 335 -4.98 22.29 18.36
CA PHE A 335 -6.06 21.66 17.61
C PHE A 335 -7.32 21.54 18.48
N TYR A 336 -7.20 20.97 19.67
CA TYR A 336 -8.24 21.03 20.70
C TYR A 336 -7.87 22.05 21.76
N TYR A 337 -8.76 23.03 22.01
CA TYR A 337 -8.50 24.05 23.03
C TYR A 337 -8.53 23.48 24.46
N PHE A 338 -9.54 22.66 24.76
CA PHE A 338 -9.71 22.03 26.07
C PHE A 338 -9.17 20.61 26.09
N ASP A 339 -8.72 20.19 27.27
CA ASP A 339 -8.38 18.81 27.55
C ASP A 339 -9.66 17.98 27.85
N LYS A 340 -10.22 17.38 26.79
CA LYS A 340 -11.43 16.56 26.85
C LYS A 340 -11.28 15.34 25.95
N ALA A 341 -12.11 14.32 26.16
CA ALA A 341 -12.11 13.16 25.29
C ALA A 341 -12.39 13.58 23.84
N ALA A 342 -11.72 12.99 22.86
CA ALA A 342 -11.96 13.26 21.44
C ALA A 342 -12.12 11.97 20.65
N PHE A 343 -12.92 12.04 19.58
CA PHE A 343 -13.22 10.90 18.73
C PHE A 343 -12.87 11.22 17.29
N LEU A 344 -11.99 10.44 16.68
CA LEU A 344 -11.59 10.57 15.28
C LEU A 344 -11.71 9.20 14.59
N THR A 345 -12.43 9.15 13.47
CA THR A 345 -12.43 7.99 12.58
C THR A 345 -12.00 8.43 11.18
N VAL A 346 -10.92 7.83 10.68
CA VAL A 346 -10.42 8.03 9.32
C VAL A 346 -10.83 6.81 8.50
N GLY A 347 -11.86 6.99 7.65
CA GLY A 347 -12.47 5.92 6.86
C GLY A 347 -11.54 5.27 5.83
N GLU A 348 -12.07 4.25 5.15
CA GLU A 348 -11.30 3.47 4.17
C GLU A 348 -10.72 4.40 3.08
N GLN A 349 -9.41 4.29 2.80
CA GLN A 349 -8.70 5.14 1.83
C GLN A 349 -8.77 6.66 2.12
N ALA A 350 -9.29 7.08 3.28
CA ALA A 350 -9.41 8.49 3.62
C ALA A 350 -8.08 9.08 4.08
N GLU A 351 -7.93 10.40 3.94
CA GLU A 351 -6.71 11.13 4.27
C GLU A 351 -7.01 12.20 5.32
N ILE A 352 -6.23 12.21 6.41
CA ILE A 352 -6.22 13.31 7.36
C ILE A 352 -4.83 13.92 7.50
N SER A 353 -4.77 15.25 7.46
CA SER A 353 -3.55 16.02 7.74
C SER A 353 -3.84 17.08 8.79
N ILE A 354 -3.21 16.98 9.95
CA ILE A 354 -3.27 17.97 11.02
C ILE A 354 -1.88 18.58 11.19
N ASN A 355 -1.75 19.85 10.82
CA ASN A 355 -0.53 20.63 10.98
C ASN A 355 -0.80 21.80 11.93
N TYR A 356 -0.38 21.68 13.18
CA TYR A 356 -0.68 22.67 14.22
C TYR A 356 0.57 23.08 14.99
N PRO A 357 0.60 24.27 15.62
CA PRO A 357 1.74 24.65 16.42
C PRO A 357 1.95 23.77 17.67
N ASN A 358 0.89 23.51 18.43
CA ASN A 358 0.98 22.88 19.75
C ASN A 358 0.33 21.48 19.74
N SER A 359 0.81 20.60 20.61
CA SER A 359 0.29 19.23 20.81
C SER A 359 -1.22 19.16 21.02
N LEU A 360 -1.82 18.06 20.61
CA LEU A 360 -3.22 17.72 20.84
C LEU A 360 -3.42 17.38 22.33
N LYS A 361 -4.35 18.10 22.98
CA LYS A 361 -4.77 17.85 24.36
C LYS A 361 -5.98 16.92 24.39
N LEU A 362 -5.86 15.78 25.07
CA LEU A 362 -6.83 14.68 25.04
C LEU A 362 -7.04 14.09 26.43
N ASN A 363 -8.29 13.98 26.87
CA ASN A 363 -8.62 13.37 28.16
C ASN A 363 -8.96 11.86 28.01
N ASN A 364 -9.24 11.19 29.13
CA ASN A 364 -9.50 9.76 29.23
C ASN A 364 -10.61 9.31 28.27
N GLY A 365 -10.44 8.12 27.69
CA GLY A 365 -11.43 7.52 26.79
C GLY A 365 -11.50 8.13 25.39
N SER A 366 -10.44 8.83 24.95
CA SER A 366 -10.33 9.28 23.56
C SER A 366 -10.17 8.09 22.61
N VAL A 367 -10.75 8.17 21.42
CA VAL A 367 -10.69 7.08 20.43
C VAL A 367 -10.36 7.59 19.04
N PHE A 368 -9.27 7.04 18.49
CA PHE A 368 -8.76 7.35 17.16
C PHE A 368 -8.71 6.05 16.37
N ARG A 369 -9.37 5.99 15.23
CA ARG A 369 -9.42 4.81 14.35
C ARG A 369 -8.95 5.15 12.95
N PHE A 370 -8.05 4.32 12.42
CA PHE A 370 -7.54 4.42 11.07
C PHE A 370 -7.91 3.14 10.32
N MET A 371 -8.88 3.26 9.42
CA MET A 371 -9.46 2.14 8.66
C MET A 371 -8.53 1.72 7.50
N PRO A 372 -8.82 0.61 6.79
CA PRO A 372 -7.94 0.10 5.74
C PRO A 372 -7.59 1.14 4.67
N GLU A 373 -6.33 1.12 4.21
CA GLU A 373 -5.78 2.06 3.22
C GLU A 373 -5.76 3.55 3.63
N SER A 374 -6.23 3.91 4.83
CA SER A 374 -6.25 5.31 5.26
C SER A 374 -4.84 5.88 5.46
N THR A 375 -4.71 7.21 5.33
CA THR A 375 -3.46 7.93 5.58
C THR A 375 -3.65 9.02 6.63
N GLY A 376 -2.73 9.11 7.58
CA GLY A 376 -2.70 10.13 8.63
C GLY A 376 -1.37 10.85 8.68
N ASN A 377 -1.39 12.17 8.61
CA ASN A 377 -0.21 13.03 8.73
C ASN A 377 -0.41 14.05 9.86
N PHE A 378 0.31 13.86 10.96
CA PHE A 378 0.26 14.73 12.13
C PHE A 378 1.59 15.45 12.26
N VAL A 379 1.56 16.78 12.29
CA VAL A 379 2.74 17.64 12.37
C VAL A 379 2.53 18.71 13.44
N MET A 380 3.37 18.70 14.48
CA MET A 380 3.42 19.76 15.50
C MET A 380 4.68 20.59 15.36
N THR A 381 4.55 21.89 15.13
CA THR A 381 5.73 22.73 14.81
C THR A 381 6.45 23.28 16.04
N ASN A 382 5.77 23.42 17.18
CA ASN A 382 6.36 23.94 18.42
C ASN A 382 6.50 22.91 19.53
N SER A 383 5.78 21.79 19.45
CA SER A 383 5.84 20.69 20.42
C SER A 383 6.70 19.54 19.92
N GLU A 384 7.43 18.89 20.83
CA GLU A 384 8.23 17.69 20.51
C GLU A 384 7.37 16.48 20.12
N SER A 385 6.09 16.47 20.49
CA SER A 385 5.17 15.35 20.26
C SER A 385 3.81 15.78 19.71
N ILE A 386 3.14 14.85 19.02
CA ILE A 386 1.78 15.05 18.50
C ILE A 386 0.76 15.20 19.62
N PHE A 387 0.73 14.27 20.57
CA PHE A 387 -0.17 14.34 21.70
C PHE A 387 0.55 14.88 22.94
N ASP A 388 -0.18 15.66 23.73
CA ASP A 388 0.31 16.28 24.96
C ASP A 388 0.40 15.25 26.11
N ARG A 389 0.95 15.70 27.23
CA ARG A 389 1.39 14.94 28.40
C ARG A 389 0.28 14.26 29.20
N ASP A 390 -0.98 14.40 28.82
CA ASP A 390 -2.11 13.87 29.58
C ASP A 390 -3.04 13.04 28.70
N VAL A 391 -2.55 12.37 27.65
CA VAL A 391 -3.41 11.46 26.86
C VAL A 391 -4.06 10.46 27.82
N GLY A 392 -5.35 10.67 28.04
CA GLY A 392 -5.96 10.11 29.22
C GLY A 392 -6.10 8.60 29.17
N THR A 393 -6.09 7.98 30.35
CA THR A 393 -6.26 6.55 30.60
C THR A 393 -7.42 5.95 29.79
N ASN A 394 -7.25 4.70 29.33
CA ASN A 394 -8.22 3.95 28.53
C ASN A 394 -8.51 4.58 27.15
N SER A 395 -7.60 5.39 26.62
CA SER A 395 -7.70 5.83 25.22
C SER A 395 -7.29 4.72 24.25
N LEU A 396 -7.94 4.68 23.09
CA LEU A 396 -7.70 3.69 22.03
C LEU A 396 -7.24 4.39 20.75
N PHE A 397 -6.09 3.97 20.23
CA PHE A 397 -5.56 4.34 18.93
C PHE A 397 -5.46 3.07 18.11
N GLU A 398 -6.48 2.82 17.28
CA GLU A 398 -6.62 1.59 16.51
C GLU A 398 -6.15 1.80 15.07
N ILE A 399 -5.25 0.94 14.63
CA ILE A 399 -4.69 0.89 13.28
C ILE A 399 -5.17 -0.40 12.63
N ASP A 400 -6.05 -0.27 11.64
CA ASP A 400 -6.58 -1.38 10.86
C ASP A 400 -6.15 -1.26 9.42
N SER A 401 -5.03 -1.91 9.07
CA SER A 401 -4.49 -1.95 7.69
C SER A 401 -4.37 -0.56 7.00
N ALA A 402 -4.19 0.51 7.79
CA ALA A 402 -3.95 1.86 7.30
C ALA A 402 -2.70 1.87 6.41
N LYS A 403 -2.70 2.68 5.35
CA LYS A 403 -1.59 2.73 4.39
C LYS A 403 -0.35 3.40 5.00
N ARG A 404 -0.55 4.53 5.68
CA ARG A 404 0.56 5.28 6.30
C ARG A 404 0.08 6.15 7.45
N LEU A 405 0.79 6.13 8.57
CA LEU A 405 0.62 7.08 9.66
C LEU A 405 1.95 7.76 9.98
N LYS A 406 1.94 9.09 10.02
CA LYS A 406 3.11 9.91 10.32
C LYS A 406 2.84 10.81 11.51
N PHE A 407 3.78 10.79 12.45
CA PHE A 407 3.81 11.64 13.63
C PHE A 407 5.12 12.42 13.60
N GLN A 408 5.05 13.74 13.44
CA GLN A 408 6.24 14.61 13.42
C GLN A 408 6.09 15.74 14.43
N GLY A 409 6.99 15.78 15.40
CA GLY A 409 7.14 16.91 16.31
C GLY A 409 8.32 17.80 15.92
N LYS A 410 8.46 18.89 16.66
CA LYS A 410 9.69 19.68 16.72
C LYS A 410 10.83 18.80 17.25
N SER A 411 12.04 18.97 16.71
CA SER A 411 13.21 18.28 17.23
C SER A 411 13.46 18.60 18.71
N GLY A 412 13.71 17.55 19.50
CA GLY A 412 13.99 17.61 20.93
C GLY A 412 14.47 16.26 21.47
N ASN A 413 14.64 16.15 22.77
CA ASN A 413 15.14 14.93 23.43
C ASN A 413 14.34 14.54 24.69
N THR A 414 13.25 15.26 24.96
CA THR A 414 12.43 15.03 26.14
C THR A 414 11.38 13.97 25.85
N TYR A 415 10.76 14.04 24.67
CA TYR A 415 9.65 13.19 24.27
C TYR A 415 9.86 12.54 22.91
N ASN A 416 9.34 11.33 22.74
CA ASN A 416 9.18 10.73 21.41
C ASN A 416 8.10 11.49 20.60
N PRO A 417 8.12 11.44 19.26
CA PRO A 417 7.28 12.31 18.44
C PRO A 417 5.80 11.93 18.45
N ILE A 418 5.42 10.74 18.92
CA ILE A 418 4.00 10.39 19.09
C ILE A 418 3.46 11.08 20.36
N GLY A 419 4.12 10.85 21.50
CA GLY A 419 3.80 11.46 22.80
C GLY A 419 2.62 10.82 23.51
N PHE A 420 2.85 10.29 24.71
CA PHE A 420 1.86 9.81 25.68
C PHE A 420 2.50 9.88 27.07
N VAL A 421 1.70 9.89 28.14
CA VAL A 421 2.20 9.72 29.51
C VAL A 421 1.54 8.51 30.14
N ALA A 422 2.33 7.86 31.01
CA ALA A 422 2.00 6.67 31.79
C ALA A 422 0.48 6.46 32.00
N GLY A 423 -0.04 5.38 31.44
CA GLY A 423 -1.46 4.99 31.52
C GLY A 423 -1.73 3.72 30.71
N ASN A 424 -2.93 3.14 30.87
CA ASN A 424 -3.36 1.92 30.16
C ASN A 424 -3.82 2.19 28.72
N ASN A 425 -3.19 3.15 28.03
CA ASN A 425 -3.54 3.54 26.67
C ASN A 425 -3.19 2.43 25.68
N ARG A 426 -4.04 2.21 24.69
CA ARG A 426 -3.88 1.14 23.71
C ARG A 426 -3.58 1.73 22.35
N PHE A 427 -2.31 1.75 21.97
CA PHE A 427 -1.92 1.94 20.57
C PHE A 427 -1.89 0.56 19.91
N GLN A 428 -2.95 0.22 19.18
CA GLN A 428 -3.29 -1.15 18.79
C GLN A 428 -3.24 -1.34 17.29
N PHE A 429 -2.54 -2.38 16.86
CA PHE A 429 -2.57 -2.92 15.52
C PHE A 429 -3.58 -4.07 15.49
N LYS A 430 -4.58 -3.96 14.61
CA LYS A 430 -5.56 -5.02 14.36
C LYS A 430 -4.91 -6.18 13.59
N SER A 431 -5.62 -7.31 13.53
CA SER A 431 -5.25 -8.43 12.67
C SER A 431 -4.99 -7.95 11.26
N PHE A 432 -3.83 -8.32 10.73
CA PHE A 432 -3.42 -7.89 9.40
C PHE A 432 -4.21 -8.68 8.34
N GLY A 433 -4.87 -7.95 7.44
CA GLY A 433 -5.56 -8.54 6.31
C GLY A 433 -4.60 -9.09 5.25
N VAL A 434 -5.15 -9.72 4.21
CA VAL A 434 -4.38 -10.37 3.12
C VAL A 434 -3.40 -9.42 2.39
N ASN A 435 -3.65 -8.11 2.45
CA ASN A 435 -2.84 -7.08 1.79
C ASN A 435 -1.89 -6.35 2.77
N THR A 436 -1.78 -6.80 4.02
CA THR A 436 -0.96 -6.18 5.06
C THR A 436 0.04 -7.21 5.59
N ALA A 437 1.31 -7.13 5.19
CA ALA A 437 2.36 -7.98 5.74
C ALA A 437 2.93 -7.44 7.07
N GLY A 438 2.55 -6.21 7.44
CA GLY A 438 3.03 -5.53 8.62
C GLY A 438 3.20 -4.03 8.38
N TYR A 439 4.01 -3.38 9.21
CA TYR A 439 4.37 -1.97 9.10
C TYR A 439 5.88 -1.82 9.25
N GLN A 440 6.49 -1.17 8.26
CA GLN A 440 7.82 -0.59 8.40
C GLN A 440 7.73 0.56 9.38
N VAL A 441 8.62 0.55 10.38
CA VAL A 441 8.76 1.64 11.34
C VAL A 441 9.97 2.45 10.93
N ARG A 442 9.75 3.69 10.52
CA ARG A 442 10.80 4.60 10.05
C ARG A 442 10.85 5.85 10.91
N ILE A 443 12.04 6.29 11.30
CA ILE A 443 12.24 7.53 12.03
C ILE A 443 13.00 8.56 11.20
N ASN A 444 12.82 9.85 11.54
CA ASN A 444 13.51 11.01 10.95
C ASN A 444 13.40 11.13 9.42
N GLU A 445 12.48 11.93 8.90
CA GLU A 445 12.26 12.03 7.45
C GLU A 445 13.48 12.48 6.62
N ASN A 446 14.29 13.41 7.13
CA ASN A 446 15.41 13.97 6.37
C ASN A 446 16.63 13.02 6.31
N ALA A 447 16.68 12.03 7.19
CA ALA A 447 17.73 11.02 7.27
C ALA A 447 17.07 9.73 7.80
N PRO A 448 16.28 9.05 6.95
CA PRO A 448 15.41 7.98 7.40
C PRO A 448 16.22 6.83 7.95
N VAL A 449 15.82 6.36 9.15
CA VAL A 449 16.35 5.15 9.75
C VAL A 449 15.19 4.18 9.91
N ASP A 450 15.33 3.01 9.27
CA ASP A 450 14.38 1.91 9.40
C ASP A 450 14.70 1.11 10.67
N LEU A 451 13.68 0.91 11.49
CA LEU A 451 13.72 0.08 12.70
C LEU A 451 13.10 -1.28 12.41
N THR A 452 13.22 -2.20 13.37
CA THR A 452 12.56 -3.50 13.32
C THR A 452 11.05 -3.33 13.07
N PRO A 453 10.50 -3.92 11.98
CA PRO A 453 9.11 -3.73 11.58
C PRO A 453 8.12 -4.37 12.57
N GLN A 454 6.86 -3.94 12.52
CA GLN A 454 5.72 -4.58 13.20
C GLN A 454 5.09 -5.60 12.23
N LYS A 455 5.29 -6.90 12.45
CA LYS A 455 4.84 -7.96 11.51
C LYS A 455 3.60 -8.74 11.96
N ASP A 456 3.19 -8.58 13.22
CA ASP A 456 1.98 -9.17 13.77
C ASP A 456 1.04 -8.08 14.31
N ALA A 457 -0.23 -8.44 14.53
CA ALA A 457 -1.13 -7.65 15.35
C ALA A 457 -0.59 -7.52 16.79
N GLY A 458 -0.97 -6.47 17.51
CA GLY A 458 -0.47 -6.28 18.87
C GLY A 458 -0.65 -4.85 19.38
N THR A 459 -0.06 -4.57 20.53
CA THR A 459 -0.15 -3.25 21.16
C THR A 459 1.23 -2.65 21.36
N TRP A 460 1.30 -1.33 21.23
CA TRP A 460 2.43 -0.54 21.68
C TRP A 460 2.06 0.15 22.99
N THR A 461 2.96 0.05 23.95
CA THR A 461 2.95 0.84 25.17
C THR A 461 3.84 2.06 24.92
N ILE A 462 3.21 3.22 24.78
CA ILE A 462 3.89 4.48 24.54
C ILE A 462 3.97 5.23 25.87
N GLY A 463 5.18 5.40 26.38
CA GLY A 463 5.51 6.30 27.48
C GLY A 463 6.12 7.59 26.94
N SER A 464 6.39 8.54 27.84
CA SER A 464 7.00 9.82 27.49
C SER A 464 8.41 9.64 26.90
N ALA A 465 9.19 8.73 27.48
CA ALA A 465 10.58 8.48 27.10
C ALA A 465 10.81 7.17 26.34
N ASP A 466 9.88 6.22 26.41
CA ASP A 466 10.08 4.86 25.88
C ASP A 466 8.86 4.38 25.10
N ILE A 467 9.12 3.62 24.03
CA ILE A 467 8.10 2.90 23.27
C ILE A 467 8.45 1.42 23.37
N SER A 468 7.50 0.60 23.82
CA SER A 468 7.66 -0.86 23.87
C SER A 468 6.49 -1.54 23.16
N ARG A 469 6.69 -2.76 22.70
CA ARG A 469 5.68 -3.56 21.98
C ARG A 469 5.33 -4.82 22.74
N SER A 470 4.09 -5.28 22.59
CA SER A 470 3.74 -6.64 22.96
C SER A 470 4.50 -7.63 22.07
N THR A 471 5.32 -8.49 22.66
CA THR A 471 6.05 -9.53 21.91
C THR A 471 5.08 -10.54 21.31
N GLN A 472 5.24 -10.81 20.02
CA GLN A 472 4.53 -11.82 19.23
C GLN A 472 5.55 -12.67 18.44
N GLN A 473 5.08 -13.70 17.74
CA GLN A 473 5.95 -14.66 17.04
C GLN A 473 6.93 -14.00 16.05
N ASN A 474 6.47 -13.04 15.26
CA ASN A 474 7.27 -12.36 14.22
C ASN A 474 7.58 -10.90 14.58
N THR A 475 7.17 -10.45 15.78
CA THR A 475 7.34 -9.08 16.26
C THR A 475 7.90 -9.10 17.68
N SER A 476 9.21 -8.93 17.80
CA SER A 476 9.84 -8.70 19.10
C SER A 476 9.62 -7.27 19.60
N ASP A 477 9.89 -7.00 20.88
CA ASP A 477 10.05 -5.62 21.35
C ASP A 477 11.20 -4.90 20.61
N PHE A 478 11.25 -3.57 20.69
CA PHE A 478 12.38 -2.79 20.20
C PHE A 478 13.62 -3.04 21.06
N THR A 479 14.80 -3.11 20.43
CA THR A 479 16.09 -3.19 21.14
C THR A 479 16.35 -1.90 21.94
N ALA A 480 17.24 -1.96 22.94
CA ALA A 480 17.62 -0.78 23.72
C ALA A 480 18.14 0.38 22.85
N ASN A 481 18.85 0.06 21.75
CA ASN A 481 19.33 1.06 20.81
C ASN A 481 18.18 1.68 20.00
N GLU A 482 17.23 0.89 19.52
CA GLU A 482 16.06 1.39 18.79
C GLU A 482 15.17 2.27 19.68
N LYS A 483 14.97 1.90 20.95
CA LYS A 483 14.24 2.74 21.92
C LYS A 483 14.90 4.11 22.10
N ARG A 484 16.24 4.14 22.23
CA ARG A 484 17.02 5.38 22.28
C ARG A 484 16.86 6.23 21.01
N LEU A 485 16.86 5.59 19.84
CA LEU A 485 16.66 6.26 18.56
C LEU A 485 15.24 6.82 18.42
N LEU A 486 14.21 6.08 18.82
CA LEU A 486 12.81 6.52 18.84
C LEU A 486 12.60 7.73 19.74
N LYS A 487 13.24 7.76 20.92
CA LYS A 487 13.19 8.90 21.83
C LYS A 487 13.83 10.16 21.24
N ALA A 488 14.92 10.01 20.49
CA ALA A 488 15.65 11.13 19.90
C ALA A 488 15.11 11.55 18.52
N ALA A 489 14.13 10.82 17.98
CA ALA A 489 13.57 11.09 16.67
C ALA A 489 12.65 12.32 16.71
N ASN A 490 12.65 13.11 15.63
CA ASN A 490 11.66 14.17 15.44
C ASN A 490 10.40 13.68 14.70
N SER A 491 10.45 12.47 14.11
CA SER A 491 9.30 11.87 13.46
C SER A 491 9.32 10.35 13.55
N VAL A 492 8.14 9.75 13.62
CA VAL A 492 7.88 8.32 13.43
C VAL A 492 6.87 8.17 12.30
N THR A 493 7.19 7.33 11.32
CA THR A 493 6.29 6.91 10.25
C THR A 493 6.06 5.41 10.36
N LEU A 494 4.79 5.02 10.38
CA LEU A 494 4.33 3.66 10.18
C LEU A 494 3.90 3.57 8.72
N GLU A 495 4.64 2.81 7.92
CA GLU A 495 4.33 2.61 6.51
C GLU A 495 3.97 1.15 6.30
N ARG A 496 2.77 0.90 5.76
CA ARG A 496 2.31 -0.47 5.58
C ARG A 496 3.22 -1.23 4.62
N LEU A 497 3.61 -2.43 5.02
CA LEU A 497 4.30 -3.39 4.16
C LEU A 497 3.26 -4.16 3.35
N ASN A 498 3.47 -4.24 2.05
CA ASN A 498 2.65 -5.06 1.18
C ASN A 498 3.06 -6.54 1.34
N PRO A 499 2.26 -7.49 0.85
CA PRO A 499 2.71 -8.87 0.72
C PRO A 499 4.03 -8.93 -0.08
N PRO A 500 4.97 -9.83 0.28
CA PRO A 500 6.21 -9.99 -0.48
C PRO A 500 5.93 -10.35 -1.95
N ALA A 501 6.85 -10.01 -2.84
CA ALA A 501 6.77 -10.42 -4.24
C ALA A 501 6.72 -11.96 -4.37
N LYS A 502 6.29 -12.47 -5.53
CA LYS A 502 6.28 -13.90 -5.83
C LYS A 502 6.79 -14.15 -7.23
N VAL A 503 7.68 -15.13 -7.38
CA VAL A 503 8.01 -15.74 -8.66
C VAL A 503 7.09 -16.94 -8.82
N LEU A 504 6.27 -16.95 -9.88
CA LEU A 504 5.28 -18.00 -10.11
C LEU A 504 5.77 -19.01 -11.17
N ALA A 505 6.47 -18.54 -12.19
CA ALA A 505 7.01 -19.40 -13.23
C ALA A 505 8.30 -18.85 -13.84
N VAL A 506 9.17 -19.77 -14.25
CA VAL A 506 10.42 -19.50 -14.96
C VAL A 506 10.43 -20.36 -16.22
N ALA A 507 10.52 -19.73 -17.39
CA ALA A 507 10.81 -20.42 -18.63
C ALA A 507 12.28 -20.85 -18.65
N GLN A 508 12.52 -22.05 -19.17
CA GLN A 508 13.85 -22.61 -19.31
C GLN A 508 14.07 -23.12 -20.73
N ASN A 509 15.25 -22.84 -21.28
CA ASN A 509 15.76 -23.44 -22.49
C ASN A 509 17.10 -24.10 -22.18
N VAL A 510 17.11 -25.42 -22.14
CA VAL A 510 18.25 -26.22 -21.67
C VAL A 510 18.87 -26.94 -22.86
N ASN A 511 20.14 -26.67 -23.13
CA ASN A 511 20.95 -27.33 -24.15
C ASN A 511 21.96 -28.31 -23.52
N VAL A 512 22.95 -28.72 -24.29
CA VAL A 512 23.98 -29.70 -23.88
C VAL A 512 24.88 -29.13 -22.80
N ASN A 513 25.42 -27.93 -23.00
CA ASN A 513 26.41 -27.30 -22.12
C ASN A 513 25.97 -25.91 -21.62
N ASP A 514 24.73 -25.53 -21.89
CA ASP A 514 24.17 -24.27 -21.41
C ASP A 514 22.69 -24.41 -21.07
N ALA A 515 22.20 -23.50 -20.23
CA ALA A 515 20.80 -23.36 -19.91
C ALA A 515 20.45 -21.88 -19.72
N ALA A 516 19.38 -21.44 -20.36
CA ALA A 516 18.87 -20.08 -20.30
C ALA A 516 17.54 -20.04 -19.56
N PHE A 517 17.35 -19.03 -18.71
CA PHE A 517 16.20 -18.88 -17.82
C PHE A 517 15.63 -17.47 -17.87
N GLN A 518 14.32 -17.36 -17.83
CA GLN A 518 13.59 -16.10 -17.81
C GLN A 518 12.39 -16.23 -16.87
N VAL A 519 12.19 -15.27 -15.98
CA VAL A 519 10.95 -15.21 -15.19
C VAL A 519 9.80 -14.83 -16.12
N THR A 520 8.80 -15.68 -16.24
CA THR A 520 7.66 -15.47 -17.17
C THR A 520 6.37 -15.14 -16.47
N ASP A 521 6.25 -15.48 -15.19
CA ASP A 521 5.08 -15.15 -14.38
C ASP A 521 5.50 -14.78 -12.95
N TYR A 522 4.96 -13.68 -12.45
CA TYR A 522 5.30 -13.10 -11.16
C TYR A 522 4.21 -12.16 -10.63
N GLN A 523 4.22 -11.92 -9.33
CA GLN A 523 3.38 -10.94 -8.66
C GLN A 523 4.25 -10.01 -7.80
N LEU A 524 4.23 -8.70 -8.06
CA LEU A 524 4.96 -7.73 -7.23
C LEU A 524 4.14 -7.25 -6.03
N ASN A 525 2.83 -7.51 -6.01
CA ASN A 525 1.94 -7.17 -4.89
C ASN A 525 2.01 -5.70 -4.45
N GLY A 526 2.16 -4.76 -5.39
CA GLY A 526 2.27 -3.33 -5.05
C GLY A 526 3.69 -2.87 -4.68
N ASN A 527 4.71 -3.68 -4.95
CA ASN A 527 6.13 -3.39 -4.69
C ASN A 527 6.91 -3.01 -5.96
N GLU A 528 6.24 -2.46 -6.97
CA GLU A 528 6.85 -2.10 -8.26
C GLU A 528 8.01 -1.12 -8.10
N ASP A 529 7.86 -0.13 -7.22
CA ASP A 529 8.87 0.89 -6.91
C ASP A 529 9.99 0.39 -5.98
N LYS A 530 9.80 -0.78 -5.38
CA LYS A 530 10.74 -1.43 -4.45
C LYS A 530 11.58 -2.52 -5.10
N PHE A 531 11.25 -2.92 -6.34
CA PHE A 531 12.03 -3.90 -7.09
C PHE A 531 13.48 -3.43 -7.24
N ARG A 532 14.43 -4.32 -6.93
CA ARG A 532 15.87 -4.06 -7.11
C ARG A 532 16.45 -4.89 -8.24
N GLN A 533 16.26 -6.20 -8.18
CA GLN A 533 16.86 -7.13 -9.13
C GLN A 533 16.20 -8.51 -9.08
N LEU A 534 16.39 -9.29 -10.14
CA LEU A 534 16.24 -10.74 -10.09
C LEU A 534 17.57 -11.37 -9.69
N GLU A 535 17.51 -12.34 -8.80
CA GLU A 535 18.66 -13.13 -8.38
C GLU A 535 18.49 -14.58 -8.82
N PHE A 536 19.53 -15.13 -9.44
CA PHE A 536 19.58 -16.50 -9.93
C PHE A 536 20.80 -17.19 -9.33
N LYS A 537 20.59 -18.21 -8.50
CA LYS A 537 21.68 -19.03 -7.94
C LYS A 537 21.59 -20.45 -8.47
N LEU A 538 22.70 -20.95 -9.02
CA LEU A 538 22.79 -22.28 -9.61
C LEU A 538 23.57 -23.23 -8.69
N TYR A 539 23.03 -24.43 -8.49
CA TYR A 539 23.62 -25.51 -7.71
C TYR A 539 23.66 -26.82 -8.51
N ASP A 540 24.63 -27.69 -8.22
CA ASP A 540 24.71 -29.07 -8.75
C ASP A 540 23.97 -30.11 -7.89
N GLN A 541 23.36 -29.67 -6.79
CA GLN A 541 22.50 -30.46 -5.93
C GLN A 541 21.38 -29.60 -5.33
N LYS A 542 20.31 -30.26 -4.87
CA LYS A 542 19.23 -29.58 -4.13
C LYS A 542 19.74 -29.09 -2.78
N VAL A 543 19.39 -27.86 -2.39
CA VAL A 543 19.73 -27.28 -1.09
C VAL A 543 18.47 -26.91 -0.30
N ALA A 544 18.58 -26.91 1.03
CA ALA A 544 17.48 -26.55 1.93
C ALA A 544 17.30 -25.03 2.06
N ASP A 545 18.40 -24.26 2.03
CA ASP A 545 18.37 -22.80 2.11
C ASP A 545 19.33 -22.18 1.08
N PRO A 546 18.81 -21.65 -0.05
CA PRO A 546 19.62 -20.98 -1.07
C PRO A 546 20.02 -19.55 -0.69
N ALA A 547 19.58 -19.00 0.46
CA ALA A 547 19.99 -17.67 0.91
C ALA A 547 21.50 -17.62 1.22
N VAL A 548 22.05 -18.71 1.75
CA VAL A 548 23.47 -18.85 2.07
C VAL A 548 24.18 -19.71 1.02
N GLU A 549 25.33 -19.25 0.55
CA GLU A 549 26.17 -20.06 -0.34
C GLU A 549 26.79 -21.22 0.47
N GLY A 550 26.66 -22.43 -0.05
CA GLY A 550 27.08 -23.66 0.63
C GLY A 550 27.41 -24.77 -0.35
N ASP A 551 27.41 -26.01 0.13
CA ASP A 551 27.79 -27.17 -0.67
C ASP A 551 26.99 -27.26 -1.97
N GLY A 552 27.70 -27.44 -3.08
CA GLY A 552 27.13 -27.55 -4.42
C GLY A 552 26.78 -26.24 -5.11
N PHE A 553 27.07 -25.08 -4.48
CA PHE A 553 26.96 -23.79 -5.16
C PHE A 553 27.93 -23.70 -6.34
N ILE A 554 27.42 -23.29 -7.50
CA ILE A 554 28.22 -23.10 -8.71
C ILE A 554 28.49 -21.62 -8.96
N ARG A 555 27.42 -20.81 -9.03
CA ARG A 555 27.50 -19.37 -9.37
C ARG A 555 26.16 -18.67 -9.19
N GLN A 556 26.24 -17.35 -9.03
CA GLN A 556 25.09 -16.43 -9.03
C GLN A 556 25.13 -15.49 -10.24
N LYS A 557 23.95 -15.14 -10.75
CA LYS A 557 23.74 -14.05 -11.72
C LYS A 557 22.59 -13.17 -11.24
N GLN A 558 22.60 -11.91 -11.67
CA GLN A 558 21.59 -10.92 -11.31
C GLN A 558 21.19 -10.09 -12.53
N THR A 559 19.93 -9.67 -12.60
CA THR A 559 19.45 -8.77 -13.65
C THR A 559 18.60 -7.65 -13.06
N GLY A 560 18.69 -6.46 -13.66
CA GLY A 560 17.90 -5.30 -13.23
C GLY A 560 16.52 -5.21 -13.90
N ASN A 561 16.13 -6.19 -14.71
CA ASN A 561 14.84 -6.22 -15.40
C ASN A 561 14.22 -7.62 -15.29
N LEU A 562 12.91 -7.65 -15.01
CA LEU A 562 12.11 -8.87 -14.84
C LEU A 562 12.00 -9.68 -16.14
N ALA A 563 12.12 -9.02 -17.30
CA ALA A 563 12.04 -9.67 -18.61
C ALA A 563 13.40 -10.20 -19.11
N ASP A 564 14.50 -9.97 -18.41
CA ASP A 564 15.81 -10.40 -18.88
C ASP A 564 15.96 -11.93 -18.85
N THR A 565 16.68 -12.45 -19.84
CA THR A 565 17.08 -13.86 -19.88
C THR A 565 18.50 -14.02 -19.35
N VAL A 566 18.69 -14.96 -18.42
CA VAL A 566 19.98 -15.31 -17.85
C VAL A 566 20.44 -16.66 -18.38
N THR A 567 21.63 -16.71 -18.98
CA THR A 567 22.23 -17.96 -19.48
C THR A 567 23.38 -18.42 -18.59
N PHE A 568 23.41 -19.69 -18.23
CA PHE A 568 24.54 -20.36 -17.59
C PHE A 568 25.21 -21.28 -18.61
N SER A 569 26.50 -21.08 -18.90
CA SER A 569 27.29 -21.82 -19.90
C SER A 569 28.33 -22.73 -19.24
N ASP A 570 28.99 -23.61 -19.98
CA ASP A 570 29.99 -24.57 -19.44
C ASP A 570 29.40 -25.55 -18.42
N LEU A 571 28.13 -25.90 -18.58
CA LEU A 571 27.49 -26.96 -17.83
C LEU A 571 27.95 -28.33 -18.34
N ARG A 572 27.94 -29.33 -17.46
CA ARG A 572 28.28 -30.70 -17.84
C ARG A 572 27.09 -31.35 -18.52
N GLU A 573 27.36 -32.14 -19.55
CA GLU A 573 26.36 -32.95 -20.24
C GLU A 573 25.67 -33.93 -19.29
N ARG A 574 24.38 -34.21 -19.50
CA ARG A 574 23.58 -35.21 -18.76
C ARG A 574 23.62 -35.05 -17.23
N THR A 575 23.75 -33.82 -16.75
CA THR A 575 23.90 -33.50 -15.32
C THR A 575 22.65 -32.80 -14.81
N ASP A 576 22.19 -33.22 -13.63
CA ASP A 576 21.06 -32.59 -12.93
C ASP A 576 21.54 -31.35 -12.17
N TYR A 577 20.77 -30.27 -12.24
CA TYR A 577 21.06 -28.99 -11.63
C TYR A 577 19.80 -28.40 -10.98
N TRP A 578 20.00 -27.52 -10.00
CA TRP A 578 18.95 -26.79 -9.29
C TRP A 578 19.20 -25.30 -9.41
N LEU A 579 18.29 -24.59 -10.05
CA LEU A 579 18.29 -23.14 -10.10
C LEU A 579 17.33 -22.60 -9.05
N TYR A 580 17.78 -21.63 -8.26
CA TYR A 580 16.93 -20.87 -7.34
C TYR A 580 16.78 -19.45 -7.86
N VAL A 581 15.54 -18.99 -7.98
CA VAL A 581 15.22 -17.66 -8.51
C VAL A 581 14.45 -16.85 -7.48
N ARG A 582 14.83 -15.59 -7.27
CA ARG A 582 14.16 -14.66 -6.35
C ARG A 582 14.01 -13.28 -6.96
N ILE A 583 12.88 -12.62 -6.69
CA ILE A 583 12.73 -11.18 -6.87
C ILE A 583 13.21 -10.49 -5.60
N ALA A 584 14.30 -9.74 -5.68
CA ALA A 584 14.81 -8.94 -4.58
C ALA A 584 14.15 -7.55 -4.57
N SER A 585 13.61 -7.16 -3.42
CA SER A 585 12.93 -5.88 -3.18
C SER A 585 13.50 -5.18 -1.93
N ASP A 586 13.23 -3.88 -1.79
CA ASP A 586 13.64 -3.09 -0.62
C ASP A 586 12.42 -2.59 0.19
N PRO A 587 12.30 -2.91 1.49
CA PRO A 587 13.21 -3.72 2.30
C PRO A 587 13.16 -5.21 1.91
N ASP A 588 14.21 -5.98 2.25
CA ASP A 588 14.33 -7.40 1.88
C ASP A 588 13.14 -8.26 2.34
N SER A 589 12.42 -7.83 3.38
CA SER A 589 11.15 -8.46 3.79
C SER A 589 10.02 -8.39 2.75
N GLN A 590 10.22 -7.67 1.65
CA GLN A 590 9.30 -7.58 0.50
C GLN A 590 9.79 -8.39 -0.71
N SER A 591 10.99 -8.94 -0.64
CA SER A 591 11.52 -9.85 -1.66
C SER A 591 10.73 -11.16 -1.66
N SER A 592 10.69 -11.85 -2.81
CA SER A 592 10.04 -13.15 -2.88
C SER A 592 10.77 -14.21 -2.07
N GLU A 593 10.09 -15.33 -1.82
CA GLU A 593 10.79 -16.58 -1.52
C GLU A 593 11.57 -17.05 -2.76
N TRP A 594 12.52 -17.95 -2.55
CA TRP A 594 13.27 -18.57 -3.63
C TRP A 594 12.41 -19.64 -4.30
N LEU A 595 12.18 -19.50 -5.61
CA LEU A 595 11.58 -20.55 -6.42
C LEU A 595 12.64 -21.55 -6.88
N GLU A 596 12.46 -22.82 -6.54
CA GLU A 596 13.29 -23.92 -7.01
C GLU A 596 12.87 -24.36 -8.43
N VAL A 597 13.84 -24.41 -9.35
CA VAL A 597 13.67 -24.80 -10.75
C VAL A 597 14.70 -25.90 -11.08
N PRO A 598 14.34 -27.18 -10.92
CA PRO A 598 15.23 -28.29 -11.28
C PRO A 598 15.29 -28.48 -12.79
N PHE A 599 16.48 -28.80 -13.31
CA PHE A 599 16.67 -29.09 -14.74
C PHE A 599 17.82 -30.08 -14.99
N LYS A 600 17.82 -30.69 -16.19
CA LYS A 600 18.88 -31.62 -16.62
C LYS A 600 19.40 -31.21 -17.99
N THR A 601 20.72 -31.07 -18.12
CA THR A 601 21.34 -30.78 -19.43
C THR A 601 21.12 -31.90 -20.43
N GLN A 602 21.03 -31.53 -21.69
CA GLN A 602 20.79 -32.47 -22.79
C GLN A 602 22.06 -33.26 -23.14
N THR A 603 21.90 -34.28 -23.97
CA THR A 603 22.99 -35.04 -24.58
C THR A 603 23.24 -34.55 -26.00
N GLU A 604 24.51 -34.34 -26.37
CA GLU A 604 24.88 -34.02 -27.75
C GLU A 604 24.48 -35.19 -28.67
N LYS A 605 23.78 -34.85 -29.75
CA LYS A 605 23.37 -35.83 -30.75
C LYS A 605 24.57 -36.31 -31.57
N LEU A 606 24.61 -37.61 -31.84
CA LEU A 606 25.56 -38.21 -32.79
C LEU A 606 25.37 -37.60 -34.18
N ASN A 607 26.45 -37.07 -34.75
CA ASN A 607 26.48 -36.43 -36.06
C ASN A 607 27.69 -36.95 -36.84
N VAL A 608 27.45 -37.97 -37.68
CA VAL A 608 28.47 -38.59 -38.53
C VAL A 608 28.00 -38.53 -39.97
N THR A 609 28.87 -38.07 -40.87
CA THR A 609 28.60 -37.99 -42.30
C THR A 609 29.27 -39.15 -43.02
N PHE A 610 28.49 -39.89 -43.79
CA PHE A 610 28.95 -41.02 -44.61
C PHE A 610 28.86 -40.69 -46.11
N PRO A 611 29.75 -41.23 -46.95
CA PRO A 611 29.60 -41.16 -48.39
C PRO A 611 28.45 -42.07 -48.83
N VAL A 612 27.53 -41.54 -49.63
CA VAL A 612 26.34 -42.28 -50.11
C VAL A 612 26.62 -43.15 -51.34
N GLU A 613 27.65 -42.79 -52.12
CA GLU A 613 28.12 -43.56 -53.26
C GLU A 613 29.64 -43.68 -53.20
N VAL A 614 30.12 -44.92 -53.29
CA VAL A 614 31.55 -45.25 -53.30
C VAL A 614 31.82 -46.21 -54.45
N ALA A 615 32.84 -45.91 -55.24
CA ALA A 615 33.21 -46.67 -56.41
C ALA A 615 34.65 -47.15 -56.34
N PHE A 616 34.91 -48.26 -56.99
CA PHE A 616 36.25 -48.79 -57.20
C PHE A 616 36.38 -49.22 -58.66
N HIS A 617 37.60 -49.26 -59.17
CA HIS A 617 37.91 -49.76 -60.49
C HIS A 617 39.12 -50.67 -60.44
N THR A 618 39.31 -51.45 -61.50
CA THR A 618 40.49 -52.27 -61.65
C THR A 618 41.57 -51.50 -62.40
N LYS A 619 42.82 -51.66 -61.97
CA LYS A 619 44.00 -51.16 -62.69
C LYS A 619 44.99 -52.29 -62.86
N LYS A 620 45.45 -52.49 -64.11
CA LYS A 620 46.45 -53.51 -64.40
C LYS A 620 47.80 -53.11 -63.80
N LYS A 621 48.38 -53.96 -62.96
CA LYS A 621 49.70 -53.82 -62.35
C LYS A 621 50.36 -55.19 -62.26
N ASN A 622 51.60 -55.34 -62.73
CA ASN A 622 52.35 -56.61 -62.75
C ASN A 622 51.54 -57.80 -63.33
N ASN A 623 50.88 -57.59 -64.48
CA ASN A 623 49.99 -58.56 -65.13
C ASN A 623 48.75 -59.01 -64.32
N ARG A 624 48.41 -58.35 -63.21
CA ARG A 624 47.20 -58.59 -62.41
C ARG A 624 46.28 -57.38 -62.42
N GLN A 625 44.95 -57.59 -62.27
CA GLN A 625 44.00 -56.49 -62.10
C GLN A 625 43.80 -56.20 -60.61
N GLU A 626 44.44 -55.14 -60.11
CA GLU A 626 44.30 -54.69 -58.72
C GLU A 626 43.09 -53.76 -58.58
N ILE A 627 42.34 -53.90 -57.50
CA ILE A 627 41.27 -52.98 -57.15
C ILE A 627 41.87 -51.72 -56.54
N ILE A 628 41.50 -50.57 -57.09
CA ILE A 628 41.82 -49.27 -56.53
C ILE A 628 40.55 -48.42 -56.39
N PRO A 629 40.46 -47.57 -55.36
CA PRO A 629 39.30 -46.70 -55.18
C PRO A 629 39.22 -45.70 -56.33
N ALA A 630 37.99 -45.36 -56.75
CA ALA A 630 37.77 -44.40 -57.82
C ALA A 630 38.00 -42.95 -57.40
N ASP A 631 37.80 -42.64 -56.11
CA ASP A 631 38.05 -41.33 -55.50
C ASP A 631 38.45 -41.50 -54.03
N SER A 632 38.75 -40.40 -53.34
CA SER A 632 38.97 -40.35 -51.90
C SER A 632 37.65 -40.15 -51.16
N TYR A 633 37.12 -41.23 -50.58
CA TYR A 633 35.91 -41.17 -49.76
C TYR A 633 36.27 -40.98 -48.28
N LYS A 634 35.51 -40.14 -47.58
CA LYS A 634 35.71 -39.83 -46.16
C LYS A 634 34.46 -40.08 -45.35
N ILE A 635 34.66 -40.48 -44.10
CA ILE A 635 33.64 -40.50 -43.06
C ILE A 635 34.04 -39.43 -42.04
N ASP A 636 33.17 -38.45 -41.84
CA ASP A 636 33.43 -37.30 -40.98
C ASP A 636 32.65 -37.42 -39.67
N ASN A 637 33.34 -37.42 -38.53
CA ASN A 637 32.71 -37.30 -37.23
C ASN A 637 32.58 -35.81 -36.88
N ASN A 638 31.37 -35.28 -37.05
CA ASN A 638 31.05 -33.90 -36.72
C ASN A 638 30.61 -33.74 -35.25
N SER A 639 30.51 -34.80 -34.45
CA SER A 639 30.29 -34.72 -33.00
C SER A 639 31.57 -34.29 -32.26
N SER A 640 31.41 -33.78 -31.03
CA SER A 640 32.57 -33.44 -30.17
C SER A 640 33.22 -34.65 -29.51
N PHE A 641 32.51 -35.78 -29.43
CA PHE A 641 32.97 -37.03 -28.82
C PHE A 641 33.44 -38.05 -29.86
N ALA A 642 34.19 -39.06 -29.42
CA ALA A 642 34.66 -40.14 -30.29
C ALA A 642 33.52 -41.08 -30.71
N VAL A 643 33.58 -41.62 -31.93
CA VAL A 643 32.59 -42.53 -32.48
C VAL A 643 33.23 -43.81 -32.96
N LYS A 644 32.55 -44.94 -32.74
CA LYS A 644 32.92 -46.22 -33.29
C LYS A 644 32.19 -46.44 -34.60
N ILE A 645 32.91 -46.71 -35.68
CA ILE A 645 32.32 -46.97 -37.01
C ILE A 645 32.55 -48.43 -37.40
N GLN A 646 31.51 -49.11 -37.88
CA GLN A 646 31.59 -50.51 -38.31
C GLN A 646 30.84 -50.76 -39.61
N ALA A 647 31.43 -51.55 -40.50
CA ALA A 647 30.72 -52.19 -41.60
C ALA A 647 30.05 -53.47 -41.11
N THR A 648 28.72 -53.50 -41.21
CA THR A 648 27.88 -54.54 -40.57
C THR A 648 27.16 -55.42 -41.59
N ASP A 649 26.93 -54.93 -42.80
CA ASP A 649 26.26 -55.70 -43.85
C ASP A 649 26.81 -55.35 -45.23
N PHE A 650 26.85 -56.33 -46.13
CA PHE A 650 27.27 -56.14 -47.51
C PHE A 650 26.47 -57.04 -48.44
N GLN A 651 25.61 -56.41 -49.23
CA GLN A 651 24.66 -57.09 -50.10
C GLN A 651 24.95 -56.78 -51.56
N GLU A 652 24.87 -57.79 -52.41
CA GLU A 652 24.88 -57.64 -53.86
C GLU A 652 23.52 -57.12 -54.34
N LEU A 653 23.52 -56.03 -55.09
CA LEU A 653 22.33 -55.42 -55.68
C LEU A 653 22.20 -55.74 -57.17
N SER A 654 23.32 -55.73 -57.91
CA SER A 654 23.34 -56.01 -59.34
C SER A 654 24.65 -56.69 -59.75
N ASN A 655 24.54 -57.79 -60.48
CA ASN A 655 25.65 -58.59 -60.97
C ASN A 655 25.28 -59.30 -62.28
N PRO A 656 25.10 -58.55 -63.38
CA PRO A 656 24.57 -59.08 -64.64
C PRO A 656 25.49 -60.12 -65.30
N THR A 657 26.77 -60.16 -64.92
CA THR A 657 27.78 -61.04 -65.51
C THR A 657 28.18 -62.21 -64.61
N GLY A 658 27.55 -62.32 -63.44
CA GLY A 658 27.72 -63.43 -62.50
C GLY A 658 29.15 -63.55 -61.97
N ILE A 659 29.74 -62.43 -61.54
CA ILE A 659 31.05 -62.37 -60.88
C ILE A 659 30.83 -62.68 -59.40
N ASP A 660 31.39 -63.77 -58.89
CA ASP A 660 31.23 -64.11 -57.48
C ASP A 660 32.20 -63.29 -56.60
N LEU A 661 31.79 -63.05 -55.34
CA LEU A 661 32.65 -62.47 -54.32
C LEU A 661 33.44 -63.58 -53.63
N LEU A 662 34.76 -63.54 -53.76
CA LEU A 662 35.65 -64.51 -53.14
C LEU A 662 35.91 -64.18 -51.66
N SER A 663 35.93 -65.20 -50.82
CA SER A 663 36.29 -65.08 -49.39
C SER A 663 37.80 -65.00 -49.16
N GLU A 664 38.61 -65.47 -50.11
CA GLU A 664 40.07 -65.45 -50.06
C GLU A 664 40.67 -65.18 -51.46
N ALA A 665 41.98 -64.92 -51.50
CA ALA A 665 42.67 -64.71 -52.77
C ALA A 665 42.92 -66.07 -53.45
N ASP A 666 42.50 -66.19 -54.71
CA ASP A 666 42.66 -67.40 -55.52
C ASP A 666 43.33 -67.02 -56.84
N GLU A 667 44.61 -67.38 -57.00
CA GLU A 667 45.39 -67.04 -58.19
C GLU A 667 45.06 -67.91 -59.40
N ASP A 668 44.37 -69.04 -59.20
CA ASP A 668 43.91 -69.92 -60.27
C ASP A 668 42.51 -69.51 -60.78
N ASN A 669 41.81 -68.65 -60.03
CA ASN A 669 40.56 -68.04 -60.46
C ASN A 669 40.80 -67.14 -61.68
N GLN A 670 39.86 -67.13 -62.64
CA GLN A 670 39.96 -66.37 -63.88
C GLN A 670 38.75 -65.45 -64.14
N LYS A 671 37.89 -65.21 -63.13
CA LYS A 671 36.62 -64.49 -63.32
C LYS A 671 36.19 -63.61 -62.16
N ASP A 672 36.43 -64.02 -60.93
CA ASP A 672 35.71 -63.52 -59.76
C ASP A 672 36.40 -62.33 -59.08
N LEU A 673 35.73 -61.75 -58.08
CA LEU A 673 36.15 -60.54 -57.39
C LEU A 673 36.53 -60.85 -55.94
N PHE A 674 37.79 -60.60 -55.59
CA PHE A 674 38.24 -60.55 -54.21
C PHE A 674 38.30 -59.10 -53.74
N LEU A 675 37.36 -58.68 -52.89
CA LEU A 675 37.21 -57.30 -52.45
C LEU A 675 37.49 -57.15 -50.95
N LYS A 676 38.23 -56.12 -50.57
CA LYS A 676 38.57 -55.78 -49.19
C LYS A 676 38.14 -54.35 -48.88
N LEU A 677 37.65 -54.15 -47.67
CA LEU A 677 37.40 -52.83 -47.11
C LEU A 677 38.70 -52.26 -46.54
N THR A 678 38.96 -50.98 -46.78
CA THR A 678 40.17 -50.31 -46.26
C THR A 678 39.85 -49.02 -45.52
N GLU A 679 40.68 -48.74 -44.52
CA GLU A 679 40.80 -47.45 -43.85
C GLU A 679 42.16 -46.85 -44.23
N GLY A 680 42.15 -45.88 -45.14
CA GLY A 680 43.38 -45.40 -45.78
C GLY A 680 44.11 -46.55 -46.48
N ASN A 681 45.37 -46.78 -46.09
CA ASN A 681 46.19 -47.88 -46.60
C ASN A 681 46.04 -49.19 -45.79
N GLN A 682 45.27 -49.17 -44.70
CA GLN A 682 45.07 -50.33 -43.83
C GLN A 682 43.89 -51.16 -44.33
N THR A 683 44.10 -52.46 -44.54
CA THR A 683 43.00 -53.40 -44.77
C THR A 683 42.24 -53.65 -43.46
N LEU A 684 40.93 -53.44 -43.48
CA LEU A 684 40.05 -53.78 -42.35
C LEU A 684 39.67 -55.27 -42.41
N GLY A 685 39.26 -55.74 -43.59
CA GLY A 685 38.99 -57.15 -43.83
C GLY A 685 38.39 -57.42 -45.21
N VAL A 686 38.08 -58.69 -45.49
CA VAL A 686 37.46 -59.13 -46.76
C VAL A 686 35.96 -58.85 -46.71
N LEU A 687 35.43 -58.25 -47.78
CA LEU A 687 34.01 -58.02 -47.95
C LEU A 687 33.36 -59.29 -48.50
N THR A 688 32.55 -59.94 -47.65
CA THR A 688 31.77 -61.12 -48.01
C THR A 688 30.30 -60.88 -47.68
N LYS A 689 29.41 -61.71 -48.22
CA LYS A 689 27.97 -61.70 -47.90
C LYS A 689 27.67 -62.02 -46.41
N ASN A 690 28.68 -62.33 -45.59
CA ASN A 690 28.56 -62.75 -44.18
C ASN A 690 29.00 -61.68 -43.15
N LEU A 691 29.12 -60.40 -43.56
CA LEU A 691 29.58 -59.32 -42.66
C LEU A 691 28.79 -59.18 -41.36
N GLN A 692 27.51 -59.59 -41.36
CA GLN A 692 26.67 -59.57 -40.15
C GLN A 692 27.24 -60.42 -39.00
N LYS A 693 27.95 -61.51 -39.30
CA LYS A 693 28.54 -62.41 -38.30
C LYS A 693 29.91 -61.92 -37.80
N GLN A 694 30.61 -61.12 -38.59
CA GLN A 694 31.93 -60.57 -38.26
C GLN A 694 32.04 -59.13 -38.83
N PRO A 695 31.49 -58.13 -38.12
CA PRO A 695 31.57 -56.74 -38.55
C PRO A 695 33.02 -56.27 -38.64
N GLN A 696 33.31 -55.46 -39.66
CA GLN A 696 34.64 -54.89 -39.87
C GLN A 696 34.68 -53.49 -39.25
N GLY A 697 35.48 -53.31 -38.21
CA GLY A 697 35.59 -52.04 -37.48
C GLY A 697 36.65 -51.11 -38.06
N PHE A 698 36.33 -49.82 -38.15
CA PHE A 698 37.32 -48.76 -38.32
C PHE A 698 38.01 -48.49 -36.97
N LYS A 699 39.14 -47.80 -36.98
CA LYS A 699 39.65 -47.20 -35.74
C LYS A 699 38.62 -46.22 -35.18
N ASP A 700 38.57 -46.12 -33.85
CA ASP A 700 37.70 -45.15 -33.20
C ASP A 700 38.04 -43.75 -33.70
N LEU A 701 37.01 -43.06 -34.19
CA LEU A 701 37.16 -41.77 -34.83
C LEU A 701 36.92 -40.67 -33.79
N ALA A 702 37.97 -39.95 -33.41
CA ALA A 702 37.90 -38.88 -32.43
C ALA A 702 36.89 -37.78 -32.86
N GLY A 703 36.39 -37.01 -31.90
CA GLY A 703 35.49 -35.88 -32.18
C GLY A 703 36.11 -34.87 -33.13
N LYS A 704 35.31 -34.33 -34.05
CA LYS A 704 35.73 -33.36 -35.08
C LYS A 704 36.89 -33.85 -35.97
N THR A 705 36.96 -35.16 -36.22
CA THR A 705 37.98 -35.74 -37.11
C THR A 705 37.34 -36.59 -38.21
N SER A 706 38.14 -36.97 -39.21
CA SER A 706 37.71 -37.73 -40.38
C SER A 706 38.58 -38.96 -40.56
N THR A 707 37.99 -40.05 -41.06
CA THR A 707 38.74 -41.20 -41.58
C THR A 707 38.42 -41.43 -43.05
N SER A 708 39.25 -42.22 -43.73
CA SER A 708 39.07 -42.55 -45.14
C SER A 708 38.43 -43.92 -45.32
N LEU A 709 37.54 -44.02 -46.29
CA LEU A 709 36.87 -45.24 -46.71
C LEU A 709 37.36 -45.62 -48.10
N GLY A 710 37.82 -46.85 -48.27
CA GLY A 710 38.28 -47.32 -49.57
C GLY A 710 38.09 -48.81 -49.77
N PHE A 711 38.51 -49.26 -50.95
CA PHE A 711 38.51 -50.66 -51.32
C PHE A 711 39.87 -51.06 -51.89
N SER A 712 40.25 -52.31 -51.65
CA SER A 712 41.41 -52.95 -52.28
C SER A 712 41.06 -54.40 -52.64
N GLY A 713 41.99 -55.11 -53.28
CA GLY A 713 41.77 -56.50 -53.67
C GLY A 713 42.14 -56.77 -55.12
N LYS A 714 41.54 -57.79 -55.71
CA LYS A 714 41.87 -58.28 -57.05
C LYS A 714 40.62 -58.69 -57.81
N TYR A 715 40.62 -58.37 -59.09
CA TYR A 715 39.68 -58.94 -60.05
C TYR A 715 40.43 -59.96 -60.92
N TYR A 716 39.90 -61.16 -61.05
CA TYR A 716 40.60 -62.25 -61.74
C TYR A 716 40.17 -62.41 -63.20
N GLY A 717 39.15 -61.68 -63.64
CA GLY A 717 38.68 -61.70 -65.04
C GLY A 717 39.59 -61.02 -66.05
N ASN A 718 39.17 -61.06 -67.33
CA ASN A 718 39.87 -60.41 -68.43
C ASN A 718 39.67 -58.88 -68.40
N SER A 719 40.53 -58.12 -69.11
CA SER A 719 40.49 -56.65 -69.14
C SER A 719 39.84 -56.08 -70.41
N GLN A 720 39.21 -56.93 -71.22
CA GLN A 720 38.69 -56.54 -72.54
C GLN A 720 37.23 -56.07 -72.49
N GLU A 721 36.46 -56.45 -71.46
CA GLU A 721 35.06 -56.06 -71.28
C GLU A 721 34.83 -55.38 -69.93
N ALA A 722 34.13 -54.23 -69.94
CA ALA A 722 33.80 -53.50 -68.72
C ALA A 722 32.71 -54.21 -67.92
N GLN A 723 33.06 -54.66 -66.72
CA GLN A 723 32.14 -55.30 -65.79
C GLN A 723 31.57 -54.26 -64.82
N LYS A 724 30.26 -54.33 -64.55
CA LYS A 724 29.58 -53.45 -63.59
C LYS A 724 28.86 -54.28 -62.55
N VAL A 725 29.37 -54.24 -61.33
CA VAL A 725 28.75 -54.84 -60.14
C VAL A 725 28.33 -53.72 -59.20
N GLN A 726 27.19 -53.90 -58.53
CA GLN A 726 26.69 -52.97 -57.51
C GLN A 726 26.44 -53.70 -56.21
N TYR A 727 26.93 -53.11 -55.13
CA TYR A 727 26.77 -53.61 -53.77
C TYR A 727 26.22 -52.51 -52.87
N ARG A 728 25.49 -52.90 -51.83
CA ARG A 728 25.09 -52.06 -50.71
C ARG A 728 25.95 -52.41 -49.50
N LEU A 729 26.74 -51.45 -49.03
CA LEU A 729 27.48 -51.53 -47.77
C LEU A 729 26.70 -50.79 -46.68
N VAL A 730 26.45 -51.43 -45.54
CA VAL A 730 25.83 -50.79 -44.38
C VAL A 730 26.92 -50.45 -43.35
N LEU A 731 27.03 -49.16 -43.04
CA LEU A 731 27.90 -48.64 -41.99
C LEU A 731 27.05 -48.17 -40.80
N THR A 732 27.47 -48.50 -39.60
CA THR A 732 26.89 -48.00 -38.35
C THR A 732 27.89 -47.10 -37.63
N ALA A 733 27.39 -46.05 -36.97
CA ALA A 733 28.15 -45.23 -36.04
C ALA A 733 27.49 -45.30 -34.66
N GLU A 734 28.32 -45.43 -33.63
CA GLU A 734 27.91 -45.45 -32.23
C GLU A 734 28.77 -44.45 -31.44
N ARG A 735 28.14 -43.68 -30.54
CA ARG A 735 28.86 -42.82 -29.60
C ARG A 735 29.71 -43.68 -28.67
N LYS A 736 30.97 -43.29 -28.49
CA LYS A 736 31.84 -43.87 -27.48
C LYS A 736 31.86 -42.91 -26.27
N ASP A 737 31.32 -43.37 -25.15
CA ASP A 737 31.30 -42.62 -23.90
C ASP A 737 32.69 -42.46 -23.26
#